data_AF-A0A3M1NEZ6-F1
#
_entry.id   AF-A0A3M1NEZ6-F1
#
_cell.length_a   1.000
_cell.length_b   1.000
_cell.length_c   1.000
_cell.angle_alpha   90.00
_cell.angle_beta   90.00
_cell.angle_gamma   90.00
#
_symmetry.space_group_name_H-M   'P 1'
#
loop_
_entity.id
_entity.type
_entity.pdbx_description
1 polymer ?
#
loop_
_entity_poly.entity_id
_entity_poly.type
_entity_poly.pdbx_seq_one_letter_code
_entity_poly.pdbx_strand_id
1 'polypeptide(L)'
;MPARSDALTPRPFRGEEDLEKALRPTRLDEFIGQQQIKDNLRVFMTAALQRGETLDHVLLSGPPGLGKCITPDSLILTEDGWVEFRSLLPEDMEPDDHRPARVTVYGLNGLEPATHVYYSGRVPTLRVRTRAGFELEGTPHHPVLVATPEGPQWKRLDQLTPEDFVAIGCGLSVPGRLHHATWLPDASRDRRRRMDTTIRRLHEHLSLRFHRPPTGVELRNAYATISGAHNTPTPVQAAHRLGLPLTDGRRLTGQRTQPVLEGGAPPHWQQRITLDADLAYLLGVAIGDGHIEKGAASPAFTITCNDPVLQAELQRISEAHFGRTPAVRRYRNRAASLRFSKNVGRVCAAFGLRAANAADKVVPHAVLSSPPEVMIGFLQGLFDADGHARKDGIELGTRSERLSKQVQILLAGLGIIAYRHRKNRAGRPFWNLFIGGKNAVRFYRTVGFRLPRKQVRASCMPARRGWSETDLVPGAPTLLRSLLEKSCPLPRPVHRAFERVKREKRTMTRQRIVQLLGLLPPDVRKEREYDRLVALMNPRLCWDRVAEVEPSEADAYDFVVPGTHSFVANGFFCHNTTLAHIIAEEMGAAIKTTSGPVLDKPASIAGLLTNLNEGDVLFIDEIHRLPPVVEEYLYSAMEDYRIDILIDSGPNARSVKINLPPFTLVGATTRKGLLTAPLRARFGIDFRYDYYTADLICEIVRRSARILGVDITDEGAFEIARRSRGTPRIANRLLRRTRDFAEVEGDGCITRAIADRALHALNVDEAGLDEMDKRILLTLIDKFGGGPTGLTNLAVSVGEDAGTLEEVYEPYLIQEGFMERTRLGRVATLRAYAHFNLEPPPRTGNLFSSL
;
A
#
# COMPACT_ATOMS: atom_id res chain seq x y z
N MET A 1 -31.61 42.26 -33.93
CA MET A 1 -30.86 41.71 -32.78
C MET A 1 -31.51 42.19 -31.49
N PRO A 2 -32.00 41.27 -30.65
CA PRO A 2 -32.02 41.43 -29.21
C PRO A 2 -31.03 40.46 -28.55
N ALA A 3 -30.56 40.84 -27.38
CA ALA A 3 -29.44 40.25 -26.65
C ALA A 3 -29.65 38.77 -26.29
N ARG A 4 -28.62 37.95 -26.57
CA ARG A 4 -28.41 36.64 -25.92
C ARG A 4 -27.80 36.90 -24.54
N SER A 5 -28.60 36.80 -23.49
CA SER A 5 -28.13 36.58 -22.12
C SER A 5 -29.05 35.56 -21.45
N ASP A 6 -28.44 34.64 -20.71
CA ASP A 6 -29.05 33.64 -19.81
C ASP A 6 -29.50 32.28 -20.39
N ALA A 7 -28.55 31.51 -20.92
CA ALA A 7 -28.72 30.05 -21.03
C ALA A 7 -27.39 29.26 -21.07
N LEU A 8 -26.46 29.54 -20.16
CA LEU A 8 -25.34 28.63 -19.84
C LEU A 8 -25.00 28.73 -18.34
N THR A 9 -26.00 28.54 -17.48
CA THR A 9 -25.75 28.11 -16.11
C THR A 9 -25.56 26.60 -16.14
N PRO A 10 -24.34 26.06 -15.88
CA PRO A 10 -24.20 24.64 -15.64
C PRO A 10 -25.09 24.28 -14.44
N ARG A 11 -26.05 23.36 -14.64
CA ARG A 11 -26.74 22.74 -13.50
C ARG A 11 -25.65 22.15 -12.60
N PRO A 12 -25.73 22.30 -11.26
CA PRO A 12 -24.73 21.75 -10.37
C PRO A 12 -24.67 20.23 -10.57
N PHE A 13 -23.54 19.75 -11.10
CA PHE A 13 -23.27 18.33 -11.23
C PHE A 13 -23.28 17.72 -9.81
N ARG A 14 -24.18 16.78 -9.53
CA ARG A 14 -24.00 15.83 -8.43
C ARG A 14 -22.70 15.08 -8.73
N GLY A 15 -21.77 15.01 -7.78
CA GLY A 15 -20.47 14.35 -7.98
C GLY A 15 -20.65 12.90 -8.41
N GLU A 16 -19.82 12.41 -9.34
CA GLU A 16 -19.84 11.01 -9.85
C GLU A 16 -19.74 9.96 -8.73
N GLU A 17 -19.24 10.39 -7.57
CA GLU A 17 -18.98 9.64 -6.36
C GLU A 17 -20.24 9.42 -5.50
N ASP A 18 -21.06 10.46 -5.34
CA ASP A 18 -22.41 10.37 -4.75
C ASP A 18 -23.35 9.54 -5.61
N LEU A 19 -23.15 9.61 -6.92
CA LEU A 19 -23.84 8.77 -7.88
C LEU A 19 -23.42 7.30 -7.70
N GLU A 20 -22.13 6.97 -7.63
CA GLU A 20 -21.68 5.58 -7.39
C GLU A 20 -22.04 5.05 -5.98
N LYS A 21 -22.19 5.92 -4.96
CA LYS A 21 -22.81 5.53 -3.67
C LYS A 21 -24.25 5.06 -3.84
N ALA A 22 -25.06 5.84 -4.56
CA ALA A 22 -26.48 5.54 -4.76
C ALA A 22 -26.69 4.27 -5.61
N LEU A 23 -25.70 3.89 -6.43
CA LEU A 23 -25.74 2.65 -7.20
C LEU A 23 -25.56 1.39 -6.34
N ARG A 24 -24.89 1.47 -5.17
CA ARG A 24 -24.61 0.29 -4.32
C ARG A 24 -25.78 -0.02 -3.38
N PRO A 25 -26.28 -1.27 -3.37
CA PRO A 25 -27.40 -1.66 -2.51
C PRO A 25 -26.96 -1.73 -1.05
N THR A 26 -27.79 -1.17 -0.17
CA THR A 26 -27.59 -1.18 1.29
C THR A 26 -28.51 -2.16 2.00
N ARG A 27 -29.64 -2.48 1.36
CA ARG A 27 -30.64 -3.45 1.83
C ARG A 27 -30.83 -4.56 0.82
N LEU A 28 -31.39 -5.67 1.27
CA LEU A 28 -31.64 -6.81 0.38
C LEU A 28 -32.58 -6.44 -0.78
N ASP A 29 -33.55 -5.56 -0.55
CA ASP A 29 -34.52 -5.11 -1.55
C ASP A 29 -33.89 -4.28 -2.68
N GLU A 30 -32.75 -3.64 -2.41
CA GLU A 30 -32.02 -2.82 -3.38
C GLU A 30 -31.06 -3.64 -4.25
N PHE A 31 -30.74 -4.87 -3.82
CA PHE A 31 -29.85 -5.78 -4.53
C PHE A 31 -30.59 -6.34 -5.77
N ILE A 32 -30.21 -5.94 -6.99
CA ILE A 32 -30.84 -6.45 -8.22
C ILE A 32 -30.24 -7.82 -8.57
N GLY A 33 -31.06 -8.71 -9.14
CA GLY A 33 -30.68 -10.06 -9.54
C GLY A 33 -30.52 -11.02 -8.37
N GLN A 34 -30.08 -12.25 -8.67
CA GLN A 34 -29.90 -13.31 -7.67
C GLN A 34 -31.19 -13.57 -6.85
N GLN A 35 -32.35 -13.57 -7.52
CA GLN A 35 -33.66 -13.56 -6.87
C GLN A 35 -33.85 -14.77 -5.95
N GLN A 36 -33.37 -15.94 -6.38
CA GLN A 36 -33.35 -17.14 -5.56
C GLN A 36 -32.53 -16.97 -4.28
N ILE A 37 -31.35 -16.33 -4.34
CA ILE A 37 -30.49 -16.05 -3.18
C ILE A 37 -31.18 -15.05 -2.25
N LYS A 38 -31.75 -13.98 -2.80
CA LYS A 38 -32.46 -12.96 -2.03
C LYS A 38 -33.69 -13.53 -1.32
N ASP A 39 -34.50 -14.30 -2.02
CA ASP A 39 -35.73 -14.84 -1.45
C ASP A 39 -35.40 -15.90 -0.38
N ASN A 40 -34.39 -16.73 -0.63
CA ASN A 40 -33.88 -17.66 0.37
C ASN A 40 -33.30 -16.93 1.59
N LEU A 41 -32.43 -15.92 1.40
CA LEU A 41 -31.90 -15.10 2.51
C LEU A 41 -33.03 -14.43 3.29
N ARG A 42 -34.01 -13.85 2.60
CA ARG A 42 -35.14 -13.19 3.26
C ARG A 42 -35.93 -14.19 4.10
N VAL A 43 -36.19 -15.38 3.58
CA VAL A 43 -36.86 -16.46 4.32
C VAL A 43 -36.02 -16.89 5.53
N PHE A 44 -34.73 -17.15 5.36
CA PHE A 44 -33.85 -17.60 6.45
C PHE A 44 -33.67 -16.54 7.54
N MET A 45 -33.43 -15.29 7.16
CA MET A 45 -33.29 -14.16 8.09
C MET A 45 -34.60 -13.89 8.82
N THR A 46 -35.74 -13.87 8.12
CA THR A 46 -37.05 -13.67 8.74
C THR A 46 -37.37 -14.80 9.72
N ALA A 47 -37.09 -16.04 9.34
CA ALA A 47 -37.32 -17.20 10.18
C ALA A 47 -36.41 -17.20 11.41
N ALA A 48 -35.13 -16.85 11.28
CA ALA A 48 -34.19 -16.70 12.39
C ALA A 48 -34.63 -15.58 13.35
N LEU A 49 -34.98 -14.41 12.82
CA LEU A 49 -35.47 -13.28 13.60
C LEU A 49 -36.78 -13.60 14.35
N GLN A 50 -37.71 -14.33 13.72
CA GLN A 50 -38.96 -14.76 14.35
C GLN A 50 -38.74 -15.77 15.49
N ARG A 51 -37.71 -16.61 15.38
CA ARG A 51 -37.32 -17.56 16.44
C ARG A 51 -36.46 -16.92 17.53
N GLY A 52 -35.96 -15.72 17.31
CA GLY A 52 -34.98 -15.07 18.20
C GLY A 52 -33.61 -15.77 18.18
N GLU A 53 -33.27 -16.41 17.06
CA GLU A 53 -32.05 -17.18 16.86
C GLU A 53 -31.09 -16.45 15.89
N THR A 54 -29.84 -16.91 15.86
CA THR A 54 -28.87 -16.45 14.85
C THR A 54 -29.19 -17.04 13.48
N LEU A 55 -28.74 -16.35 12.42
CA LEU A 55 -28.79 -16.91 11.08
C LEU A 55 -27.83 -18.10 10.99
N ASP A 56 -28.20 -19.14 10.24
CA ASP A 56 -27.29 -20.23 9.92
C ASP A 56 -26.02 -19.70 9.21
N HIS A 57 -24.92 -20.43 9.35
CA HIS A 57 -23.67 -20.06 8.69
C HIS A 57 -23.84 -19.97 7.16
N VAL A 58 -23.38 -18.86 6.57
CA VAL A 58 -23.52 -18.51 5.15
C VAL A 58 -22.19 -18.66 4.41
N LEU A 59 -22.18 -19.42 3.31
CA LEU A 59 -21.07 -19.42 2.36
C LEU A 59 -21.45 -18.58 1.13
N LEU A 60 -20.59 -17.63 0.77
CA LEU A 60 -20.70 -16.80 -0.42
C LEU A 60 -19.60 -17.22 -1.40
N SER A 61 -19.97 -17.60 -2.63
CA SER A 61 -18.99 -18.00 -3.65
C SER A 61 -19.18 -17.30 -5.00
N GLY A 62 -18.14 -16.62 -5.53
CA GLY A 62 -18.20 -15.89 -6.82
C GLY A 62 -16.94 -15.07 -7.17
N PRO A 63 -16.84 -14.49 -8.38
CA PRO A 63 -15.62 -13.83 -8.90
C PRO A 63 -15.28 -12.47 -8.23
N PRO A 64 -13.99 -12.06 -8.16
CA PRO A 64 -13.52 -10.86 -7.45
C PRO A 64 -13.82 -9.51 -8.14
N GLY A 65 -13.92 -8.42 -7.36
CA GLY A 65 -13.70 -7.04 -7.85
C GLY A 65 -14.69 -5.93 -7.41
N LEU A 66 -14.58 -5.38 -6.19
CA LEU A 66 -15.38 -4.21 -5.72
C LEU A 66 -14.54 -2.97 -5.28
N GLY A 67 -13.59 -2.51 -6.11
CA GLY A 67 -13.22 -1.09 -6.36
C GLY A 67 -12.82 -0.13 -5.22
N LYS A 68 -11.70 -0.35 -4.52
CA LYS A 68 -11.14 0.60 -3.53
C LYS A 68 -9.63 0.75 -3.76
N CYS A 69 -9.11 1.93 -4.07
CA CYS A 69 -7.70 2.08 -4.49
C CYS A 69 -7.07 3.42 -4.02
N ILE A 70 -5.75 3.49 -3.95
CA ILE A 70 -4.93 4.68 -3.61
C ILE A 70 -3.82 4.90 -4.65
N THR A 71 -3.23 6.10 -4.66
CA THR A 71 -2.23 6.47 -5.66
C THR A 71 -0.84 5.87 -5.41
N PRO A 72 -0.04 5.61 -6.47
CA PRO A 72 1.27 4.96 -6.37
C PRO A 72 2.34 5.80 -5.67
N ASP A 73 2.13 7.11 -5.53
CA ASP A 73 3.03 8.01 -4.80
C ASP A 73 2.80 8.01 -3.29
N SER A 74 1.78 7.27 -2.81
CA SER A 74 1.51 7.10 -1.39
C SER A 74 2.63 6.34 -0.68
N LEU A 75 3.04 6.82 0.50
CA LEU A 75 3.96 6.12 1.38
C LEU A 75 3.20 5.11 2.23
N ILE A 76 3.56 3.83 2.08
CA ILE A 76 3.01 2.70 2.82
C ILE A 76 3.99 2.32 3.92
N LEU A 77 3.50 2.08 5.13
CA LEU A 77 4.33 1.53 6.20
C LEU A 77 4.38 0.00 6.07
N THR A 78 5.57 -0.56 5.92
CA THR A 78 5.83 -1.99 5.74
C THR A 78 6.80 -2.53 6.81
N GLU A 79 7.09 -3.83 6.77
CA GLU A 79 8.13 -4.46 7.60
C GLU A 79 9.55 -3.94 7.29
N ASP A 80 9.75 -3.37 6.10
CA ASP A 80 10.99 -2.73 5.68
C ASP A 80 10.99 -1.21 5.98
N GLY A 81 9.99 -0.68 6.69
CA GLY A 81 9.83 0.74 7.01
C GLY A 81 8.90 1.49 6.04
N TRP A 82 9.13 2.78 5.82
CA TRP A 82 8.29 3.55 4.90
C TRP A 82 8.75 3.34 3.46
N VAL A 83 7.84 2.90 2.60
CA VAL A 83 8.12 2.58 1.21
C VAL A 83 7.09 3.26 0.30
N GLU A 84 7.52 3.82 -0.83
CA GLU A 84 6.58 4.38 -1.81
C GLU A 84 5.83 3.24 -2.47
N PHE A 85 4.50 3.34 -2.57
CA PHE A 85 3.65 2.27 -3.05
C PHE A 85 4.11 1.76 -4.42
N ARG A 86 4.48 2.66 -5.33
CA ARG A 86 5.08 2.34 -6.63
C ARG A 86 6.20 1.30 -6.58
N SER A 87 7.08 1.38 -5.57
CA SER A 87 8.23 0.47 -5.47
C SER A 87 7.86 -0.93 -4.97
N LEU A 88 6.62 -1.10 -4.50
CA LEU A 88 6.04 -2.39 -4.13
C LEU A 88 5.28 -3.03 -5.31
N LEU A 89 5.08 -2.29 -6.40
CA LEU A 89 4.38 -2.76 -7.60
C LEU A 89 5.37 -3.46 -8.55
N PRO A 90 4.96 -4.57 -9.21
CA PRO A 90 5.65 -5.09 -10.38
C PRO A 90 5.80 -4.01 -11.47
N GLU A 91 6.95 -3.97 -12.15
CA GLU A 91 7.30 -2.90 -13.11
C GLU A 91 6.47 -2.93 -14.42
N ASP A 92 5.81 -4.06 -14.70
CA ASP A 92 5.08 -4.37 -15.92
C ASP A 92 3.56 -4.53 -15.72
N MET A 93 3.00 -4.02 -14.61
CA MET A 93 1.55 -4.07 -14.39
C MET A 93 0.78 -3.18 -15.38
N GLU A 94 -0.14 -3.79 -16.11
CA GLU A 94 -1.11 -3.11 -16.96
C GLU A 94 -2.40 -2.78 -16.20
N PRO A 95 -3.19 -1.77 -16.63
CA PRO A 95 -4.49 -1.49 -16.02
C PRO A 95 -5.37 -2.74 -15.96
N ASP A 96 -6.04 -2.92 -14.83
CA ASP A 96 -6.84 -4.10 -14.46
C ASP A 96 -6.04 -5.38 -14.13
N ASP A 97 -4.70 -5.30 -14.06
CA ASP A 97 -3.86 -6.40 -13.57
C ASP A 97 -4.06 -6.69 -12.08
N HIS A 98 -4.08 -7.98 -11.75
CA HIS A 98 -4.05 -8.51 -10.40
C HIS A 98 -2.84 -9.43 -10.26
N ARG A 99 -1.87 -9.05 -9.42
CA ARG A 99 -0.61 -9.78 -9.25
C ARG A 99 -0.39 -10.14 -7.78
N PRO A 100 0.21 -11.30 -7.48
CA PRO A 100 0.60 -11.63 -6.11
C PRO A 100 1.64 -10.63 -5.61
N ALA A 101 1.44 -10.11 -4.40
CA ALA A 101 2.38 -9.27 -3.70
C ALA A 101 2.91 -10.05 -2.49
N ARG A 102 4.22 -10.01 -2.25
CA ARG A 102 4.85 -10.57 -1.04
C ARG A 102 5.36 -9.42 -0.18
N VAL A 103 4.44 -8.61 0.34
CA VAL A 103 4.78 -7.40 1.09
C VAL A 103 4.01 -7.42 2.40
N THR A 104 4.70 -7.25 3.52
CA THR A 104 4.06 -7.10 4.83
C THR A 104 3.79 -5.62 5.11
N VAL A 105 2.53 -5.23 5.25
CA VAL A 105 2.06 -3.86 5.49
C VAL A 105 1.60 -3.68 6.93
N TYR A 106 1.63 -2.45 7.44
CA TYR A 106 1.22 -2.13 8.81
C TYR A 106 -0.27 -1.74 8.83
N GLY A 107 -1.11 -2.58 9.43
CA GLY A 107 -2.54 -2.36 9.67
C GLY A 107 -2.87 -1.88 11.10
N LEU A 108 -4.14 -1.93 11.49
CA LEU A 108 -4.60 -1.53 12.83
C LEU A 108 -3.94 -2.34 13.96
N ASN A 109 -3.67 -3.63 13.71
CA ASN A 109 -3.15 -4.55 14.71
C ASN A 109 -1.63 -4.75 14.64
N GLY A 110 -0.94 -4.12 13.68
CA GLY A 110 0.51 -4.26 13.48
C GLY A 110 0.84 -4.71 12.07
N LEU A 111 1.95 -5.44 11.91
CA LEU A 111 2.40 -5.94 10.60
C LEU A 111 1.56 -7.14 10.13
N GLU A 112 1.09 -7.08 8.89
CA GLU A 112 0.20 -8.06 8.26
C GLU A 112 0.62 -8.29 6.79
N PRO A 113 0.64 -9.53 6.28
CA PRO A 113 1.02 -9.80 4.90
C PRO A 113 -0.07 -9.31 3.93
N ALA A 114 0.28 -8.45 2.98
CA ALA A 114 -0.51 -8.24 1.77
C ALA A 114 -0.22 -9.36 0.79
N THR A 115 -1.27 -9.92 0.18
CA THR A 115 -1.15 -11.12 -0.68
C THR A 115 -1.21 -10.80 -2.16
N HIS A 116 -1.89 -9.72 -2.52
CA HIS A 116 -2.07 -9.31 -3.90
C HIS A 116 -2.10 -7.80 -4.01
N VAL A 117 -1.72 -7.32 -5.18
CA VAL A 117 -1.86 -5.93 -5.59
C VAL A 117 -2.71 -5.87 -6.85
N TYR A 118 -3.61 -4.91 -6.88
CA TYR A 118 -4.50 -4.65 -8.02
C TYR A 118 -4.20 -3.27 -8.58
N TYR A 119 -4.17 -3.14 -9.91
CA TYR A 119 -4.03 -1.85 -10.59
C TYR A 119 -5.34 -1.53 -11.31
N SER A 120 -6.03 -0.44 -10.94
CA SER A 120 -7.30 -0.03 -11.57
C SER A 120 -7.14 0.85 -12.81
N GLY A 121 -5.90 1.14 -13.23
CA GLY A 121 -5.65 2.20 -14.21
C GLY A 121 -5.88 3.60 -13.64
N ARG A 122 -5.98 4.56 -14.55
CA ARG A 122 -6.27 5.96 -14.25
C ARG A 122 -7.75 6.17 -13.99
N VAL A 123 -8.09 6.58 -12.77
CA VAL A 123 -9.47 6.71 -12.30
C VAL A 123 -9.69 8.05 -11.59
N PRO A 124 -10.94 8.54 -11.49
CA PRO A 124 -11.27 9.65 -10.61
C PRO A 124 -10.87 9.34 -9.17
N THR A 125 -10.25 10.31 -8.52
CA THR A 125 -9.77 10.20 -7.13
C THR A 125 -10.15 11.45 -6.34
N LEU A 126 -10.19 11.33 -5.03
CA LEU A 126 -10.27 12.45 -4.11
C LEU A 126 -8.93 12.63 -3.41
N ARG A 127 -8.46 13.88 -3.41
CA ARG A 127 -7.35 14.32 -2.57
C ARG A 127 -7.90 14.94 -1.31
N VAL A 128 -7.76 14.24 -0.20
CA VAL A 128 -8.17 14.70 1.12
C VAL A 128 -6.99 15.30 1.85
N ARG A 129 -7.11 16.57 2.27
CA ARG A 129 -6.14 17.25 3.13
C ARG A 129 -6.73 17.49 4.51
N THR A 130 -5.93 17.21 5.52
CA THR A 130 -6.26 17.50 6.93
C THR A 130 -5.73 18.87 7.36
N ARG A 131 -6.15 19.35 8.53
CA ARG A 131 -5.74 20.65 9.08
C ARG A 131 -4.26 20.70 9.46
N ALA A 132 -3.66 19.60 9.92
CA ALA A 132 -2.21 19.51 10.08
C ALA A 132 -1.50 19.36 8.73
N GLY A 133 -2.24 19.12 7.64
CA GLY A 133 -1.72 19.06 6.29
C GLY A 133 -1.33 17.66 5.84
N PHE A 134 -1.70 16.59 6.54
CA PHE A 134 -1.62 15.23 5.96
C PHE A 134 -2.51 15.15 4.73
N GLU A 135 -2.10 14.37 3.75
CA GLU A 135 -2.79 14.24 2.47
C GLU A 135 -2.87 12.78 2.05
N LEU A 136 -4.05 12.35 1.62
CA LEU A 136 -4.27 11.06 0.99
C LEU A 136 -5.03 11.28 -0.31
N GLU A 137 -4.60 10.60 -1.36
CA GLU A 137 -5.29 10.56 -2.64
C GLU A 137 -5.69 9.13 -2.96
N GLY A 138 -6.96 8.92 -3.23
CA GLY A 138 -7.51 7.60 -3.50
C GLY A 138 -8.90 7.67 -4.10
N THR A 139 -9.47 6.53 -4.45
CA THR A 139 -10.80 6.50 -5.04
C THR A 139 -11.83 7.03 -4.04
N PRO A 140 -12.92 7.68 -4.50
CA PRO A 140 -13.99 8.17 -3.64
C PRO A 140 -14.48 7.18 -2.58
N HIS A 141 -14.60 5.91 -2.99
CA HIS A 141 -15.10 4.82 -2.16
C HIS A 141 -14.10 4.31 -1.13
N HIS A 142 -12.86 4.82 -1.18
CA HIS A 142 -11.80 4.41 -0.28
C HIS A 142 -12.17 4.85 1.15
N PRO A 143 -12.34 3.93 2.10
CA PRO A 143 -12.69 4.28 3.47
C PRO A 143 -11.46 4.69 4.25
N VAL A 144 -11.61 5.71 5.09
CA VAL A 144 -10.65 6.09 6.12
C VAL A 144 -11.31 6.02 7.48
N LEU A 145 -10.51 5.77 8.51
CA LEU A 145 -11.01 5.70 9.88
C LEU A 145 -11.32 7.12 10.39
N VAL A 146 -12.54 7.36 10.86
CA VAL A 146 -13.00 8.62 11.45
C VAL A 146 -13.50 8.43 12.88
N ALA A 147 -13.42 9.48 13.70
CA ALA A 147 -13.98 9.47 15.05
C ALA A 147 -15.46 9.88 15.03
N THR A 148 -16.34 9.02 15.55
CA THR A 148 -17.77 9.30 15.76
C THR A 148 -18.15 9.12 17.24
N PRO A 149 -19.35 9.58 17.67
CA PRO A 149 -19.86 9.30 19.01
C PRO A 149 -19.97 7.80 19.34
N GLU A 150 -20.08 6.95 18.33
CA GLU A 150 -20.14 5.49 18.43
C GLU A 150 -18.75 4.84 18.50
N GLY A 151 -17.67 5.62 18.43
CA GLY A 151 -16.28 5.16 18.41
C GLY A 151 -15.59 5.42 17.06
N PRO A 152 -14.41 4.84 16.81
CA PRO A 152 -13.81 4.84 15.48
C PRO A 152 -14.70 4.10 14.47
N GLN A 153 -15.04 4.72 13.34
CA GLN A 153 -15.86 4.14 12.27
C GLN A 153 -15.19 4.37 10.91
N TRP A 154 -15.46 3.50 9.95
CA TRP A 154 -14.98 3.66 8.58
C TRP A 154 -15.89 4.61 7.81
N LYS A 155 -15.33 5.69 7.24
CA LYS A 155 -16.05 6.65 6.41
C LYS A 155 -15.31 6.88 5.12
N ARG A 156 -16.02 6.95 4.00
CA ARG A 156 -15.42 7.09 2.67
C ARG A 156 -14.87 8.48 2.43
N LEU A 157 -13.84 8.62 1.58
CA LEU A 157 -13.24 9.92 1.24
C LEU A 157 -14.30 10.93 0.78
N ASP A 158 -15.26 10.49 -0.02
CA ASP A 158 -16.33 11.32 -0.59
C ASP A 158 -17.52 11.55 0.35
N GLN A 159 -17.43 11.04 1.58
CA GLN A 159 -18.34 11.33 2.67
C GLN A 159 -17.69 12.24 3.71
N LEU A 160 -16.41 12.54 3.56
CA LEU A 160 -15.70 13.40 4.49
C LEU A 160 -16.14 14.85 4.32
N THR A 161 -16.40 15.46 5.45
CA THR A 161 -16.74 16.87 5.60
C THR A 161 -15.71 17.54 6.50
N PRO A 162 -15.58 18.88 6.47
CA PRO A 162 -14.69 19.59 7.38
C PRO A 162 -15.01 19.44 8.87
N GLU A 163 -16.14 18.82 9.24
CA GLU A 163 -16.46 18.48 10.63
C GLU A 163 -15.92 17.11 11.07
N ASP A 164 -15.51 16.27 10.12
CA ASP A 164 -14.97 14.95 10.41
C ASP A 164 -13.53 15.01 10.90
N PHE A 165 -13.22 14.10 11.83
CA PHE A 165 -11.88 13.88 12.33
C PHE A 165 -11.38 12.52 11.87
N VAL A 166 -10.37 12.51 11.01
CA VAL A 166 -9.73 11.30 10.49
C VAL A 166 -8.58 10.84 11.39
N ALA A 167 -8.32 9.54 11.41
CA ALA A 167 -7.24 8.95 12.17
C ALA A 167 -5.91 9.06 11.41
N ILE A 168 -4.93 9.66 12.07
CA ILE A 168 -3.54 9.72 11.62
C ILE A 168 -2.67 8.83 12.53
N GLY A 169 -1.87 7.96 11.94
CA GLY A 169 -0.87 7.16 12.63
C GLY A 169 0.17 8.03 13.34
N CYS A 170 0.29 7.88 14.65
CA CYS A 170 1.16 8.69 15.49
C CYS A 170 1.90 7.81 16.49
N GLY A 171 3.23 7.88 16.51
CA GLY A 171 4.04 7.05 17.41
C GLY A 171 3.98 5.56 17.04
N LEU A 172 3.87 5.26 15.74
CA LEU A 172 3.86 3.90 15.23
C LEU A 172 5.24 3.25 15.47
N SER A 173 5.26 1.95 15.75
CA SER A 173 6.52 1.20 15.80
C SER A 173 7.00 1.00 14.36
N VAL A 174 7.84 1.92 13.88
CA VAL A 174 8.38 1.88 12.52
C VAL A 174 9.46 0.79 12.44
N PRO A 175 9.21 -0.32 11.72
CA PRO A 175 10.23 -1.33 11.45
C PRO A 175 11.28 -0.73 10.51
N GLY A 176 12.48 -1.28 10.47
CA GLY A 176 13.50 -0.82 9.54
C GLY A 176 14.73 -1.69 9.54
N ARG A 177 15.50 -1.61 8.46
CA ARG A 177 16.74 -2.37 8.27
C ARG A 177 17.94 -1.45 8.12
N LEU A 178 19.11 -1.95 8.53
CA LEU A 178 20.34 -1.23 8.30
C LEU A 178 20.79 -1.41 6.84
N HIS A 179 21.10 -0.29 6.19
CA HIS A 179 21.60 -0.27 4.83
C HIS A 179 23.11 -0.26 4.81
N HIS A 180 23.70 -0.85 3.77
CA HIS A 180 25.14 -0.90 3.61
C HIS A 180 25.57 -0.47 2.21
N ALA A 181 26.75 0.12 2.13
CA ALA A 181 27.36 0.53 0.88
C ALA A 181 28.84 0.12 0.86
N THR A 182 29.33 -0.18 -0.34
CA THR A 182 30.73 -0.52 -0.55
C THR A 182 31.58 0.75 -0.59
N TRP A 183 32.52 0.85 0.34
CA TRP A 183 33.52 1.91 0.41
C TRP A 183 34.83 1.48 -0.20
N LEU A 184 35.37 2.38 -1.04
CA LEU A 184 36.64 2.23 -1.73
C LEU A 184 37.56 3.40 -1.35
N PRO A 185 38.47 3.22 -0.36
CA PRO A 185 39.30 4.29 0.17
C PRO A 185 40.07 5.10 -0.88
N ASP A 186 40.47 4.50 -2.01
CA ASP A 186 41.51 5.06 -2.89
C ASP A 186 41.12 5.44 -4.32
N ALA A 187 39.81 5.58 -4.62
CA ALA A 187 39.37 5.70 -6.01
C ALA A 187 39.87 6.90 -6.86
N SER A 188 40.57 7.92 -6.33
CA SER A 188 41.06 9.05 -7.16
C SER A 188 42.55 9.40 -7.11
N ARG A 189 43.32 9.11 -6.04
CA ARG A 189 44.69 9.67 -5.93
C ARG A 189 45.85 8.75 -6.29
N ASP A 190 45.66 7.44 -6.38
CA ASP A 190 46.79 6.57 -6.71
C ASP A 190 46.39 5.42 -7.66
N ARG A 191 46.11 5.79 -8.92
CA ARG A 191 45.87 4.83 -10.01
C ARG A 191 47.07 3.89 -10.17
N ARG A 192 48.28 4.38 -9.86
CA ARG A 192 49.53 3.63 -9.92
C ARG A 192 49.62 2.61 -8.78
N ARG A 193 49.45 3.01 -7.51
CA ARG A 193 49.43 2.04 -6.39
C ARG A 193 48.36 0.96 -6.54
N ARG A 194 47.17 1.30 -7.05
CA ARG A 194 46.11 0.30 -7.30
C ARG A 194 46.54 -0.73 -8.33
N MET A 195 47.04 -0.27 -9.48
CA MET A 195 47.57 -1.14 -10.50
C MET A 195 48.69 -2.01 -9.95
N ASP A 196 49.63 -1.41 -9.21
CA ASP A 196 50.77 -2.12 -8.65
C ASP A 196 50.37 -3.18 -7.61
N THR A 197 49.37 -2.87 -6.77
CA THR A 197 48.82 -3.80 -5.76
C THR A 197 48.08 -4.95 -6.41
N THR A 198 47.24 -4.66 -7.41
CA THR A 198 46.51 -5.69 -8.17
C THR A 198 47.48 -6.60 -8.93
N ILE A 199 48.54 -6.04 -9.51
CA ILE A 199 49.55 -6.81 -10.26
C ILE A 199 50.38 -7.71 -9.33
N ARG A 200 50.80 -7.25 -8.14
CA ARG A 200 51.48 -8.11 -7.14
C ARG A 200 50.65 -9.33 -6.78
N ARG A 201 49.35 -9.14 -6.51
CA ARG A 201 48.46 -10.22 -6.07
C ARG A 201 48.09 -11.19 -7.19
N LEU A 202 47.83 -10.67 -8.40
CA LEU A 202 47.61 -11.54 -9.56
C LEU A 202 48.84 -12.36 -9.87
N HIS A 203 50.02 -11.74 -9.77
CA HIS A 203 51.28 -12.44 -9.94
C HIS A 203 51.46 -13.56 -8.91
N GLU A 204 51.23 -13.28 -7.63
CA GLU A 204 51.30 -14.26 -6.54
C GLU A 204 50.29 -15.41 -6.74
N HIS A 205 49.02 -15.10 -6.99
CA HIS A 205 47.98 -16.10 -7.18
C HIS A 205 48.25 -16.99 -8.39
N LEU A 206 48.67 -16.42 -9.53
CA LEU A 206 49.03 -17.19 -10.72
C LEU A 206 50.32 -17.99 -10.48
N SER A 207 51.27 -17.46 -9.71
CA SER A 207 52.50 -18.17 -9.37
C SER A 207 52.22 -19.41 -8.53
N LEU A 208 51.34 -19.29 -7.53
CA LEU A 208 50.87 -20.42 -6.72
C LEU A 208 50.09 -21.43 -7.57
N ARG A 209 49.20 -20.96 -8.44
CA ARG A 209 48.38 -21.83 -9.30
C ARG A 209 49.24 -22.61 -10.30
N PHE A 210 50.19 -21.97 -10.96
CA PHE A 210 51.02 -22.59 -12.00
C PHE A 210 52.30 -23.23 -11.46
N HIS A 211 52.63 -23.04 -10.18
CA HIS A 211 53.89 -23.49 -9.56
C HIS A 211 55.14 -22.93 -10.30
N ARG A 212 54.96 -21.80 -10.98
CA ARG A 212 55.99 -21.01 -11.69
C ARG A 212 55.51 -19.58 -11.85
N PRO A 213 56.38 -18.58 -12.04
CA PRO A 213 55.91 -17.23 -12.34
C PRO A 213 55.00 -17.20 -13.59
N PRO A 214 53.99 -16.31 -13.64
CA PRO A 214 53.12 -16.20 -14.80
C PRO A 214 53.86 -15.64 -16.01
N THR A 215 53.32 -15.96 -17.18
CA THR A 215 53.73 -15.30 -18.42
C THR A 215 53.16 -13.89 -18.52
N GLY A 216 53.79 -13.02 -19.33
CA GLY A 216 53.28 -11.67 -19.60
C GLY A 216 51.93 -11.68 -20.30
N VAL A 217 51.56 -12.77 -20.98
CA VAL A 217 50.24 -12.98 -21.57
C VAL A 217 49.23 -13.41 -20.51
N GLU A 218 49.57 -14.38 -19.65
CA GLU A 218 48.73 -14.84 -18.53
C GLU A 218 48.34 -13.68 -17.60
N LEU A 219 49.31 -12.86 -17.20
CA LEU A 219 49.08 -11.71 -16.32
C LEU A 219 48.21 -10.63 -16.97
N ARG A 220 48.38 -10.37 -18.28
CA ARG A 220 47.54 -9.41 -19.03
C ARG A 220 46.10 -9.89 -19.14
N ASN A 221 45.89 -11.16 -19.46
CA ASN A 221 44.54 -11.73 -19.58
C ASN A 221 43.81 -11.69 -18.24
N ALA A 222 44.45 -12.10 -17.15
CA ALA A 222 43.86 -12.06 -15.80
C ALA A 222 43.52 -10.63 -15.36
N TYR A 223 44.41 -9.66 -15.65
CA TYR A 223 44.14 -8.25 -15.35
C TYR A 223 43.00 -7.67 -16.20
N ALA A 224 42.88 -8.05 -17.47
CA ALA A 224 41.82 -7.59 -18.37
C ALA A 224 40.44 -8.06 -17.90
N THR A 225 40.32 -9.31 -17.43
CA THR A 225 39.07 -9.85 -16.86
C THR A 225 38.58 -9.05 -15.66
N ILE A 226 39.49 -8.54 -14.82
CA ILE A 226 39.13 -7.81 -13.59
C ILE A 226 38.89 -6.32 -13.85
N SER A 227 39.66 -5.72 -14.76
CA SER A 227 39.63 -4.28 -14.99
C SER A 227 38.67 -3.84 -16.11
N GLY A 228 38.18 -4.77 -16.94
CA GLY A 228 37.34 -4.48 -18.11
C GLY A 228 38.05 -3.70 -19.22
N ALA A 229 39.36 -3.48 -19.09
CA ALA A 229 40.18 -2.71 -20.03
C ALA A 229 40.98 -3.65 -20.93
N HIS A 230 40.53 -3.84 -22.16
CA HIS A 230 41.27 -4.54 -23.20
C HIS A 230 42.23 -3.54 -23.87
N ASN A 231 43.51 -3.88 -24.02
CA ASN A 231 44.59 -3.04 -24.59
C ASN A 231 45.16 -1.92 -23.70
N THR A 232 45.69 -2.26 -22.53
CA THR A 232 46.71 -1.40 -21.90
C THR A 232 48.03 -2.17 -21.73
N PRO A 233 49.19 -1.68 -22.22
CA PRO A 233 50.49 -2.35 -22.08
C PRO A 233 51.04 -2.35 -20.62
N THR A 234 50.24 -1.86 -19.68
CA THR A 234 50.57 -1.54 -18.30
C THR A 234 50.81 -2.72 -17.34
N PRO A 235 50.19 -3.91 -17.45
CA PRO A 235 50.40 -5.00 -16.48
C PRO A 235 51.82 -5.54 -16.44
N VAL A 236 52.41 -5.78 -17.62
CA VAL A 236 53.79 -6.27 -17.76
C VAL A 236 54.79 -5.21 -17.33
N GLN A 237 54.56 -3.94 -17.70
CA GLN A 237 55.37 -2.81 -17.28
C GLN A 237 55.30 -2.57 -15.76
N ALA A 238 54.13 -2.78 -15.15
CA ALA A 238 53.97 -2.72 -13.70
C ALA A 238 54.71 -3.88 -13.01
N ALA A 239 54.60 -5.11 -13.51
CA ALA A 239 55.34 -6.26 -12.99
C ALA A 239 56.87 -6.03 -13.01
N HIS A 240 57.41 -5.54 -14.13
CA HIS A 240 58.82 -5.16 -14.23
C HIS A 240 59.21 -4.08 -13.23
N ARG A 241 58.41 -3.02 -13.11
CA ARG A 241 58.65 -1.93 -12.15
C ARG A 241 58.64 -2.40 -10.70
N LEU A 242 57.85 -3.44 -10.40
CA LEU A 242 57.67 -4.00 -9.07
C LEU A 242 58.65 -5.12 -8.74
N GLY A 243 59.55 -5.47 -9.67
CA GLY A 243 60.53 -6.54 -9.52
C GLY A 243 59.93 -7.94 -9.54
N LEU A 244 58.75 -8.13 -10.13
CA LEU A 244 58.07 -9.42 -10.18
C LEU A 244 58.57 -10.24 -11.40
N PRO A 245 59.08 -11.47 -11.20
CA PRO A 245 59.64 -12.27 -12.29
C PRO A 245 58.55 -12.72 -13.27
N LEU A 246 58.79 -12.62 -14.57
CA LEU A 246 57.90 -13.17 -15.61
C LEU A 246 58.67 -14.23 -16.40
N THR A 247 57.98 -15.28 -16.80
CA THR A 247 58.61 -16.50 -17.36
C THR A 247 59.09 -16.34 -18.81
N ASP A 248 58.60 -15.34 -19.52
CA ASP A 248 58.71 -15.23 -20.97
C ASP A 248 59.37 -13.92 -21.41
N GLY A 249 60.69 -13.96 -21.53
CA GLY A 249 61.47 -13.05 -22.37
C GLY A 249 61.28 -13.35 -23.87
N ARG A 250 60.16 -12.88 -24.44
CA ARG A 250 59.80 -12.78 -25.89
C ARG A 250 59.36 -14.05 -26.69
N ARG A 251 58.11 -13.90 -27.20
CA ARG A 251 57.40 -14.32 -28.45
C ARG A 251 57.02 -15.79 -28.79
N LEU A 252 55.69 -15.95 -28.86
CA LEU A 252 54.81 -16.66 -29.84
C LEU A 252 55.02 -18.18 -29.99
N THR A 253 54.08 -19.05 -29.58
CA THR A 253 52.80 -19.35 -30.25
C THR A 253 52.10 -20.44 -29.43
N GLY A 254 50.76 -20.55 -29.51
CA GLY A 254 50.06 -21.80 -29.14
C GLY A 254 48.85 -21.64 -28.21
N GLN A 255 47.67 -21.81 -28.80
CA GLN A 255 46.37 -22.23 -28.24
C GLN A 255 45.75 -21.49 -27.04
N ARG A 256 44.60 -20.88 -27.32
CA ARG A 256 43.62 -20.39 -26.35
C ARG A 256 42.97 -21.56 -25.62
N THR A 257 43.17 -21.64 -24.31
CA THR A 257 42.21 -22.24 -23.38
C THR A 257 41.88 -21.19 -22.33
N GLN A 258 40.60 -20.80 -22.24
CA GLN A 258 40.08 -19.94 -21.18
C GLN A 258 39.69 -20.82 -19.98
N PRO A 259 40.16 -20.53 -18.76
CA PRO A 259 39.48 -21.00 -17.56
C PRO A 259 38.40 -19.98 -17.16
N VAL A 260 37.18 -20.48 -17.00
CA VAL A 260 36.08 -19.81 -16.31
C VAL A 260 36.48 -19.62 -14.84
N LEU A 261 36.26 -18.43 -14.29
CA LEU A 261 36.40 -18.15 -12.85
C LEU A 261 35.01 -18.20 -12.23
N GLU A 262 34.71 -19.25 -11.47
CA GLU A 262 33.58 -19.27 -10.55
C GLU A 262 33.99 -18.68 -9.19
N GLY A 263 33.12 -17.81 -8.66
CA GLY A 263 32.90 -17.55 -7.23
C GLY A 263 34.12 -17.30 -6.33
N GLY A 264 34.69 -16.09 -6.37
CA GLY A 264 35.62 -15.61 -5.33
C GLY A 264 35.04 -14.42 -4.56
N ALA A 265 35.12 -14.47 -3.23
CA ALA A 265 34.69 -13.38 -2.33
C ALA A 265 35.28 -12.01 -2.74
N PRO A 266 34.55 -10.89 -2.52
CA PRO A 266 35.01 -9.56 -2.91
C PRO A 266 36.36 -9.22 -2.25
N PRO A 267 37.28 -8.56 -2.96
CA PRO A 267 38.64 -8.35 -2.46
C PRO A 267 38.68 -7.39 -1.25
N HIS A 268 39.56 -7.68 -0.30
CA HIS A 268 39.74 -7.07 1.03
C HIS A 268 40.05 -5.56 1.14
N TRP A 269 39.96 -4.80 0.05
CA TRP A 269 40.01 -3.32 0.04
C TRP A 269 38.63 -2.68 -0.15
N GLN A 270 37.60 -3.51 -0.31
CA GLN A 270 36.20 -3.13 -0.21
C GLN A 270 35.78 -3.19 1.26
N GLN A 271 35.57 -2.04 1.86
CA GLN A 271 35.03 -1.94 3.21
C GLN A 271 33.51 -1.79 3.14
N ARG A 272 32.78 -2.43 4.04
CA ARG A 272 31.33 -2.26 4.17
C ARG A 272 31.07 -1.10 5.12
N ILE A 273 30.46 -0.03 4.63
CA ILE A 273 29.97 1.08 5.46
C ILE A 273 28.48 0.85 5.71
N THR A 274 28.07 0.99 6.97
CA THR A 274 26.67 0.90 7.39
C THR A 274 26.09 2.31 7.53
N LEU A 275 24.86 2.53 7.07
CA LEU A 275 24.14 3.77 7.29
C LEU A 275 23.68 3.85 8.74
N ASP A 276 24.41 4.61 9.55
CA ASP A 276 24.08 4.91 10.93
C ASP A 276 23.55 6.35 11.08
N ALA A 277 23.27 6.77 12.31
CA ALA A 277 22.75 8.10 12.60
C ALA A 277 23.70 9.24 12.17
N ASP A 278 25.03 9.02 12.18
CA ASP A 278 26.02 10.02 11.79
C ASP A 278 26.06 10.23 10.27
N LEU A 279 26.04 9.14 9.50
CA LEU A 279 25.91 9.26 8.04
C LEU A 279 24.55 9.80 7.64
N ALA A 280 23.48 9.39 8.32
CA ALA A 280 22.16 9.95 8.09
C ALA A 280 22.13 11.46 8.36
N TYR A 281 22.79 11.93 9.42
CA TYR A 281 22.98 13.36 9.70
C TYR A 281 23.70 14.07 8.55
N LEU A 282 24.80 13.52 8.05
CA LEU A 282 25.51 14.05 6.89
C LEU A 282 24.59 14.13 5.65
N LEU A 283 23.78 13.10 5.40
CA LEU A 283 22.78 13.10 4.31
C LEU A 283 21.73 14.21 4.50
N GLY A 284 21.23 14.40 5.72
CA GLY A 284 20.27 15.46 6.06
C GLY A 284 20.84 16.85 5.79
N VAL A 285 22.06 17.12 6.24
CA VAL A 285 22.74 18.40 5.98
C VAL A 285 23.03 18.59 4.49
N ALA A 286 23.46 17.52 3.79
CA ALA A 286 23.70 17.57 2.35
C ALA A 286 22.43 17.84 1.54
N ILE A 287 21.27 17.35 1.99
CA ILE A 287 19.99 17.66 1.35
C ILE A 287 19.54 19.08 1.67
N GLY A 288 19.80 19.62 2.86
CA GLY A 288 19.49 21.02 3.17
C GLY A 288 20.40 22.00 2.42
N ASP A 289 21.65 22.08 2.87
CA ASP A 289 22.66 23.09 2.49
C ASP A 289 23.65 22.62 1.39
N GLY A 290 23.49 21.38 0.89
CA GLY A 290 24.41 20.80 -0.09
C GLY A 290 24.08 21.12 -1.55
N HIS A 291 25.14 21.21 -2.36
CA HIS A 291 25.10 21.23 -3.81
C HIS A 291 25.81 19.99 -4.37
N ILE A 292 25.09 19.20 -5.17
CA ILE A 292 25.57 17.94 -5.76
C ILE A 292 25.85 18.16 -7.24
N GLU A 293 27.04 17.82 -7.71
CA GLU A 293 27.45 18.02 -9.11
C GLU A 293 26.59 17.15 -10.07
N LYS A 294 26.01 17.77 -11.12
CA LYS A 294 25.23 17.07 -12.16
C LYS A 294 26.17 16.37 -13.16
N GLY A 295 25.83 15.15 -13.62
CA GLY A 295 26.47 14.52 -14.78
C GLY A 295 27.60 13.51 -14.54
N ALA A 296 27.72 12.90 -13.36
CA ALA A 296 28.65 11.78 -13.15
C ALA A 296 27.97 10.62 -12.41
N ALA A 297 28.34 9.38 -12.74
CA ALA A 297 27.97 8.17 -12.00
C ALA A 297 28.47 8.15 -10.53
N SER A 298 29.17 9.21 -10.08
CA SER A 298 29.71 9.38 -8.73
C SER A 298 29.87 10.89 -8.45
N PRO A 299 28.80 11.59 -8.02
CA PRO A 299 28.84 13.04 -7.89
C PRO A 299 29.64 13.45 -6.66
N ALA A 300 30.61 14.35 -6.79
CA ALA A 300 31.10 15.08 -5.64
C ALA A 300 30.00 16.03 -5.15
N PHE A 301 29.97 16.33 -3.86
CA PHE A 301 29.04 17.30 -3.29
C PHE A 301 29.75 18.28 -2.39
N THR A 302 29.18 19.48 -2.29
CA THR A 302 29.74 20.58 -1.52
C THR A 302 28.67 21.10 -0.57
N ILE A 303 28.97 21.17 0.72
CA ILE A 303 28.09 21.78 1.72
C ILE A 303 28.60 23.19 1.99
N THR A 304 27.74 24.19 1.85
CA THR A 304 28.10 25.59 2.12
C THR A 304 27.58 25.97 3.49
N CYS A 305 28.47 26.22 4.45
CA CYS A 305 28.08 26.53 5.82
C CYS A 305 29.15 27.39 6.50
N ASN A 306 28.73 28.43 7.23
CA ASN A 306 29.62 29.31 8.01
C ASN A 306 29.71 28.94 9.49
N ASP A 307 28.88 28.02 9.99
CA ASP A 307 28.84 27.63 11.39
C ASP A 307 30.03 26.71 11.71
N PRO A 308 31.00 27.14 12.55
CA PRO A 308 32.20 26.36 12.82
C PRO A 308 31.89 25.05 13.55
N VAL A 309 30.81 24.99 14.33
CA VAL A 309 30.40 23.77 15.05
C VAL A 309 29.88 22.74 14.05
N LEU A 310 29.05 23.17 13.09
CA LEU A 310 28.57 22.30 12.02
C LEU A 310 29.74 21.82 11.13
N GLN A 311 30.69 22.69 10.80
CA GLN A 311 31.88 22.31 10.04
C GLN A 311 32.70 21.23 10.75
N ALA A 312 32.96 21.39 12.05
CA ALA A 312 33.70 20.42 12.85
C ALA A 312 32.97 19.08 12.94
N GLU A 313 31.65 19.10 13.11
CA GLU A 313 30.83 17.88 13.16
C GLU A 313 30.86 17.12 11.82
N LEU A 314 30.72 17.81 10.69
CA LEU A 314 30.83 17.20 9.37
C LEU A 314 32.23 16.62 9.10
N GLN A 315 33.28 17.29 9.60
CA GLN A 315 34.64 16.77 9.52
C GLN A 315 34.83 15.52 10.38
N ARG A 316 34.30 15.52 11.61
CA ARG A 316 34.33 14.36 12.53
C ARG A 316 33.65 13.15 11.91
N ILE A 317 32.42 13.32 11.39
CA ILE A 317 31.65 12.25 10.74
C ILE A 317 32.43 11.71 9.53
N SER A 318 32.98 12.60 8.70
CA SER A 318 33.74 12.18 7.52
C SER A 318 35.03 11.44 7.88
N GLU A 319 35.73 11.86 8.93
CA GLU A 319 36.93 11.19 9.42
C GLU A 319 36.61 9.82 10.00
N ALA A 320 35.57 9.73 10.84
CA ALA A 320 35.16 8.48 11.47
C ALA A 320 34.77 7.39 10.46
N HIS A 321 34.05 7.76 9.40
CA HIS A 321 33.48 6.79 8.46
C HIS A 321 34.34 6.55 7.22
N PHE A 322 35.14 7.54 6.82
CA PHE A 322 35.92 7.49 5.57
C PHE A 322 37.43 7.64 5.80
N GLY A 323 37.90 7.91 7.02
CA GLY A 323 39.31 8.21 7.33
C GLY A 323 39.83 9.44 6.60
N ARG A 324 38.93 10.36 6.24
CA ARG A 324 39.25 11.58 5.49
C ARG A 324 38.38 12.76 5.91
N THR A 325 39.02 13.85 6.30
CA THR A 325 38.35 15.14 6.48
C THR A 325 38.14 15.90 5.15
N PRO A 326 36.96 16.47 4.89
CA PRO A 326 36.75 17.40 3.79
C PRO A 326 37.54 18.70 4.03
N ALA A 327 38.15 19.23 2.97
CA ALA A 327 38.86 20.50 3.04
C ALA A 327 37.87 21.67 3.10
N VAL A 328 38.02 22.53 4.11
CA VAL A 328 37.26 23.78 4.24
C VAL A 328 37.90 24.84 3.35
N ARG A 329 37.17 25.31 2.34
CA ARG A 329 37.61 26.42 1.48
C ARG A 329 36.90 27.70 1.87
N ARG A 330 37.68 28.75 2.12
CA ARG A 330 37.18 30.11 2.38
C ARG A 330 37.58 31.00 1.20
N TYR A 331 36.60 31.65 0.59
CA TYR A 331 36.83 32.64 -0.47
C TYR A 331 36.49 34.04 0.08
N ARG A 332 37.22 35.08 -0.34
CA ARG A 332 36.91 36.47 0.06
C ARG A 332 35.44 36.79 -0.31
N ASN A 333 34.68 37.30 0.66
CA ASN A 333 33.25 37.65 0.55
C ASN A 333 32.27 36.51 0.21
N ARG A 334 32.62 35.23 0.45
CA ARG A 334 31.67 34.11 0.31
C ARG A 334 31.65 33.21 1.53
N ALA A 335 30.54 32.52 1.74
CA ALA A 335 30.42 31.52 2.79
C ALA A 335 31.42 30.37 2.59
N ALA A 336 31.91 29.82 3.70
CA ALA A 336 32.84 28.69 3.70
C ALA A 336 32.16 27.44 3.10
N SER A 337 32.93 26.65 2.36
CA SER A 337 32.44 25.44 1.72
C SER A 337 33.29 24.21 2.02
N LEU A 338 32.62 23.08 2.25
CA LEU A 338 33.21 21.78 2.53
C LEU A 338 32.97 20.89 1.32
N ARG A 339 34.04 20.55 0.60
CA ARG A 339 33.94 19.71 -0.59
C ARG A 339 34.24 18.25 -0.24
N PHE A 340 33.26 17.38 -0.49
CA PHE A 340 33.39 15.94 -0.34
C PHE A 340 33.85 15.31 -1.66
N SER A 341 34.68 14.27 -1.56
CA SER A 341 35.24 13.61 -2.74
C SER A 341 34.19 12.79 -3.49
N LYS A 342 34.45 12.49 -4.77
CA LYS A 342 33.58 11.61 -5.60
C LYS A 342 33.36 10.22 -4.98
N ASN A 343 34.31 9.71 -4.21
CA ASN A 343 34.18 8.42 -3.54
C ASN A 343 33.17 8.48 -2.40
N VAL A 344 33.25 9.52 -1.57
CA VAL A 344 32.28 9.76 -0.50
C VAL A 344 30.90 9.99 -1.10
N GLY A 345 30.84 10.79 -2.16
CA GLY A 345 29.62 10.98 -2.94
C GLY A 345 29.04 9.70 -3.52
N ARG A 346 29.87 8.73 -3.94
CA ARG A 346 29.40 7.41 -4.39
C ARG A 346 28.73 6.61 -3.27
N VAL A 347 29.29 6.63 -2.06
CA VAL A 347 28.67 5.98 -0.88
C VAL A 347 27.36 6.67 -0.52
N CYS A 348 27.36 8.00 -0.42
CA CYS A 348 26.12 8.74 -0.14
C CYS A 348 25.05 8.53 -1.23
N ALA A 349 25.45 8.43 -2.50
CA ALA A 349 24.54 8.11 -3.60
C ALA A 349 23.98 6.69 -3.52
N ALA A 350 24.77 5.71 -3.05
CA ALA A 350 24.28 4.36 -2.78
C ALA A 350 23.21 4.34 -1.66
N PHE A 351 23.28 5.28 -0.71
CA PHE A 351 22.23 5.50 0.28
C PHE A 351 21.08 6.39 -0.21
N GLY A 352 21.10 6.83 -1.48
CA GLY A 352 20.00 7.57 -2.10
C GLY A 352 20.20 9.09 -2.19
N LEU A 353 21.39 9.62 -1.91
CA LEU A 353 21.72 11.03 -2.18
C LEU A 353 21.80 11.26 -3.70
N ARG A 354 20.83 11.97 -4.28
CA ARG A 354 20.76 12.24 -5.72
C ARG A 354 20.91 13.73 -6.02
N ALA A 355 21.50 14.05 -7.16
CA ALA A 355 21.54 15.42 -7.67
C ALA A 355 20.13 15.86 -8.04
N ALA A 356 19.54 16.76 -7.25
CA ALA A 356 18.17 17.25 -7.42
C ALA A 356 18.13 18.78 -7.30
N ASN A 357 17.19 19.42 -7.99
CA ASN A 357 16.91 20.84 -7.72
C ASN A 357 16.15 20.97 -6.39
N ALA A 358 16.06 22.19 -5.85
CA ALA A 358 15.43 22.42 -4.54
C ALA A 358 13.96 21.93 -4.45
N ALA A 359 13.23 21.87 -5.57
CA ALA A 359 11.85 21.38 -5.62
C ALA A 359 11.73 19.85 -5.71
N ASP A 360 12.80 19.16 -6.13
CA ASP A 360 12.80 17.73 -6.45
C ASP A 360 13.50 16.91 -5.35
N LYS A 361 13.96 17.56 -4.28
CA LYS A 361 14.58 16.91 -3.12
C LYS A 361 13.59 15.95 -2.47
N VAL A 362 14.06 14.78 -2.02
CA VAL A 362 13.27 13.77 -1.30
C VAL A 362 14.11 13.20 -0.17
N VAL A 363 13.47 12.61 0.83
CA VAL A 363 14.16 11.78 1.82
C VAL A 363 14.73 10.55 1.10
N PRO A 364 16.01 10.21 1.31
CA PRO A 364 16.58 9.02 0.69
C PRO A 364 15.82 7.76 1.09
N HIS A 365 15.55 6.86 0.14
CA HIS A 365 14.83 5.61 0.42
C HIS A 365 15.49 4.80 1.54
N ALA A 366 16.83 4.76 1.59
CA ALA A 366 17.56 4.07 2.65
C ALA A 366 17.24 4.64 4.04
N VAL A 367 16.96 5.94 4.16
CA VAL A 367 16.54 6.55 5.43
C VAL A 367 15.08 6.22 5.75
N LEU A 368 14.18 6.26 4.75
CA LEU A 368 12.77 5.90 4.93
C LEU A 368 12.57 4.45 5.41
N SER A 369 13.46 3.55 5.00
CA SER A 369 13.47 2.12 5.34
C SER A 369 14.42 1.75 6.49
N SER A 370 15.01 2.75 7.18
CA SER A 370 15.91 2.51 8.31
C SER A 370 15.23 2.58 9.68
N PRO A 371 15.85 2.03 10.74
CA PRO A 371 15.38 2.18 12.11
C PRO A 371 15.23 3.65 12.57
N PRO A 372 14.42 3.92 13.63
CA PRO A 372 14.19 5.26 14.15
C PRO A 372 15.47 6.05 14.46
N GLU A 373 16.56 5.41 14.90
CA GLU A 373 17.82 6.09 15.23
C GLU A 373 18.45 6.76 14.01
N VAL A 374 18.41 6.08 12.86
CA VAL A 374 18.92 6.59 11.58
C VAL A 374 18.00 7.69 11.06
N MET A 375 16.68 7.51 11.15
CA MET A 375 15.70 8.55 10.80
C MET A 375 15.91 9.82 11.64
N ILE A 376 16.14 9.67 12.95
CA ILE A 376 16.44 10.78 13.86
C ILE A 376 17.73 11.47 13.44
N GLY A 377 18.80 10.73 13.14
CA GLY A 377 20.06 11.29 12.64
C GLY A 377 19.84 12.14 11.38
N PHE A 378 19.09 11.64 10.41
CA PHE A 378 18.72 12.38 9.21
C PHE A 378 17.92 13.66 9.51
N LEU A 379 16.88 13.56 10.34
CA LEU A 379 16.05 14.70 10.72
C LEU A 379 16.90 15.76 11.44
N GLN A 380 17.77 15.38 12.39
CA GLN A 380 18.70 16.29 13.05
C GLN A 380 19.54 17.07 12.03
N GLY A 381 20.12 16.37 11.04
CA GLY A 381 20.95 17.01 10.01
C GLY A 381 20.16 18.00 9.16
N LEU A 382 18.95 17.61 8.74
CA LEU A 382 18.08 18.47 7.95
C LEU A 382 17.62 19.72 8.73
N PHE A 383 17.24 19.56 10.00
CA PHE A 383 16.82 20.66 10.88
C PHE A 383 17.99 21.53 11.35
N ASP A 384 19.22 21.00 11.44
CA ASP A 384 20.42 21.80 11.71
C ASP A 384 20.85 22.65 10.50
N ALA A 385 20.63 22.17 9.28
CA ALA A 385 20.79 22.94 8.05
C ALA A 385 19.68 23.99 7.87
N ASP A 386 18.48 23.54 7.50
CA ASP A 386 17.38 24.41 7.04
C ASP A 386 16.35 24.76 8.15
N GLY A 387 16.43 24.09 9.30
CA GLY A 387 15.48 24.30 10.40
C GLY A 387 15.76 25.56 11.23
N HIS A 388 14.70 26.18 11.74
CA HIS A 388 14.77 27.33 12.64
C HIS A 388 14.00 27.06 13.95
N ALA A 389 14.71 27.04 15.07
CA ALA A 389 14.11 26.97 16.40
C ALA A 389 13.55 28.36 16.77
N ARG A 390 12.24 28.54 16.88
CA ARG A 390 11.59 29.80 17.28
C ARG A 390 11.33 29.85 18.78
N LYS A 391 10.81 30.97 19.29
CA LYS A 391 10.35 31.09 20.70
C LYS A 391 9.10 30.24 20.98
N ASP A 392 8.30 29.98 19.97
CA ASP A 392 6.97 29.37 20.03
C ASP A 392 6.90 27.96 19.39
N GLY A 393 8.00 27.49 18.79
CA GLY A 393 8.03 26.21 18.11
C GLY A 393 9.32 26.00 17.31
N ILE A 394 9.28 25.05 16.38
CA ILE A 394 10.35 24.75 15.43
C ILE A 394 9.76 24.81 14.02
N GLU A 395 10.48 25.40 13.08
CA GLU A 395 10.03 25.60 11.70
C GLU A 395 11.07 25.01 10.72
N LEU A 396 10.61 24.37 9.66
CA LEU A 396 11.43 23.88 8.55
C LEU A 396 10.78 24.30 7.24
N GLY A 397 11.51 25.06 6.43
CA GLY A 397 11.05 25.53 5.13
C GLY A 397 11.74 24.79 3.99
N THR A 398 10.99 24.38 2.96
CA THR A 398 11.54 23.74 1.77
C THR A 398 10.74 24.10 0.52
N ARG A 399 11.38 24.03 -0.65
CA ARG A 399 10.69 24.15 -1.94
C ARG A 399 10.10 22.84 -2.44
N SER A 400 10.55 21.71 -1.87
CA SER A 400 10.06 20.39 -2.25
C SER A 400 8.83 20.00 -1.43
N GLU A 401 7.73 19.79 -2.13
CA GLU A 401 6.50 19.26 -1.53
C GLU A 401 6.71 17.84 -1.01
N ARG A 402 7.33 16.97 -1.81
CA ARG A 402 7.59 15.56 -1.45
C ARG A 402 8.45 15.45 -0.20
N LEU A 403 9.53 16.23 -0.11
CA LEU A 403 10.38 16.26 1.09
C LEU A 403 9.57 16.69 2.31
N SER A 404 8.72 17.71 2.19
CA SER A 404 7.89 18.16 3.31
C SER A 404 6.84 17.13 3.74
N LYS A 405 6.23 16.41 2.80
CA LYS A 405 5.31 15.28 3.06
C LYS A 405 6.02 14.14 3.79
N GLN A 406 7.17 13.70 3.28
CA GLN A 406 7.96 12.62 3.85
C GLN A 406 8.48 12.95 5.25
N VAL A 407 9.00 14.16 5.47
CA VAL A 407 9.45 14.61 6.80
C VAL A 407 8.28 14.67 7.79
N GLN A 408 7.10 15.11 7.36
CA GLN A 408 5.89 15.11 8.21
C GLN A 408 5.51 13.69 8.65
N ILE A 409 5.55 12.71 7.73
CA ILE A 409 5.25 11.31 8.02
C ILE A 409 6.29 10.70 8.97
N LEU A 410 7.59 10.95 8.76
CA LEU A 410 8.64 10.49 9.67
C LEU A 410 8.47 11.05 11.09
N LEU A 411 8.17 12.35 11.21
CA LEU A 411 7.90 12.97 12.50
C LEU A 411 6.66 12.36 13.16
N ALA A 412 5.59 12.10 12.40
CA ALA A 412 4.38 11.45 12.90
C ALA A 412 4.66 10.02 13.39
N GLY A 413 5.50 9.26 12.68
CA GLY A 413 6.00 7.95 13.13
C GLY A 413 6.71 8.02 14.48
N LEU A 414 7.48 9.07 14.75
CA LEU A 414 8.11 9.34 16.06
C LEU A 414 7.14 9.94 17.11
N GLY A 415 5.89 10.12 16.72
CA GLY A 415 4.80 10.67 17.52
C GLY A 415 4.81 12.19 17.66
N ILE A 416 5.47 12.88 16.74
CA ILE A 416 5.55 14.34 16.65
C ILE A 416 4.71 14.78 15.46
N ILE A 417 3.56 15.40 15.70
CA ILE A 417 2.75 15.94 14.61
C ILE A 417 3.27 17.34 14.23
N ALA A 418 3.65 17.48 12.96
CA ALA A 418 4.07 18.74 12.34
C ALA A 418 2.95 19.28 11.45
N TYR A 419 2.70 20.58 11.51
CA TYR A 419 1.72 21.28 10.68
C TYR A 419 2.37 21.75 9.39
N ARG A 420 1.89 21.27 8.24
CA ARG A 420 2.39 21.60 6.92
C ARG A 420 1.51 22.65 6.25
N HIS A 421 2.11 23.77 5.84
CA HIS A 421 1.42 24.84 5.12
C HIS A 421 2.14 25.22 3.83
N ARG A 422 1.37 25.47 2.77
CA ARG A 422 1.85 26.05 1.53
C ARG A 422 1.90 27.57 1.65
N LYS A 423 3.00 28.17 1.22
CA LYS A 423 3.19 29.62 1.07
C LYS A 423 3.74 29.90 -0.33
N ASN A 424 3.50 31.11 -0.85
CA ASN A 424 4.16 31.58 -2.06
C ASN A 424 5.27 32.56 -1.66
N ARG A 425 6.50 32.28 -2.06
CA ARG A 425 7.65 33.17 -1.83
C ARG A 425 8.28 33.52 -3.16
N ALA A 426 8.31 34.82 -3.49
CA ALA A 426 8.79 35.33 -4.77
C ALA A 426 8.15 34.62 -5.99
N GLY A 427 6.82 34.45 -5.96
CA GLY A 427 6.05 33.83 -7.05
C GLY A 427 6.21 32.32 -7.20
N ARG A 428 6.91 31.64 -6.27
CA ARG A 428 7.13 30.19 -6.31
C ARG A 428 6.56 29.50 -5.08
N PRO A 429 6.06 28.25 -5.20
CA PRO A 429 5.55 27.50 -4.07
C PRO A 429 6.68 27.16 -3.09
N PHE A 430 6.38 27.29 -1.81
CA PHE A 430 7.26 27.05 -0.68
C PHE A 430 6.47 26.38 0.45
N TRP A 431 6.96 25.27 0.95
CA TRP A 431 6.31 24.48 1.99
C TRP A 431 6.98 24.71 3.33
N ASN A 432 6.16 24.82 4.36
CA ASN A 432 6.63 25.14 5.69
C ASN A 432 6.02 24.16 6.70
N LEU A 433 6.90 23.44 7.41
CA LEU A 433 6.54 22.56 8.51
C LEU A 433 6.75 23.31 9.82
N PHE A 434 5.72 23.34 10.66
CA PHE A 434 5.76 23.96 11.97
C PHE A 434 5.42 22.95 13.07
N ILE A 435 6.27 22.88 14.09
CA ILE A 435 6.12 22.01 15.26
C ILE A 435 5.96 22.92 16.48
N GLY A 436 4.76 22.97 17.05
CA GLY A 436 4.42 23.83 18.18
C GLY A 436 3.99 23.06 19.43
N GLY A 437 3.85 23.77 20.55
CA GLY A 437 3.25 23.25 21.78
C GLY A 437 3.95 22.00 22.34
N LYS A 438 3.17 20.97 22.72
CA LYS A 438 3.72 19.72 23.28
C LYS A 438 4.56 18.95 22.27
N ASN A 439 4.21 19.00 20.97
CA ASN A 439 4.98 18.36 19.91
C ASN A 439 6.39 18.97 19.80
N ALA A 440 6.55 20.28 20.04
CA ALA A 440 7.86 20.90 20.03
C ALA A 440 8.74 20.40 21.19
N VAL A 441 8.17 20.27 22.39
CA VAL A 441 8.87 19.67 23.55
C VAL A 441 9.25 18.22 23.25
N ARG A 442 8.35 17.44 22.64
CA ARG A 442 8.62 16.06 22.21
C ARG A 442 9.73 16.02 21.17
N PHE A 443 9.77 16.96 20.23
CA PHE A 443 10.86 17.09 19.26
C PHE A 443 12.20 17.28 19.96
N TYR A 444 12.34 18.24 20.88
CA TYR A 444 13.64 18.45 21.57
C TYR A 444 14.13 17.24 22.35
N ARG A 445 13.19 16.45 22.89
CA ARG A 445 13.50 15.22 23.65
C ARG A 445 13.84 14.02 22.76
N THR A 446 13.18 13.92 21.60
CA THR A 446 13.25 12.72 20.74
C THR A 446 14.25 12.91 19.60
N VAL A 447 14.13 14.02 18.86
CA VAL A 447 14.99 14.34 17.71
C VAL A 447 16.11 15.28 18.15
N GLY A 448 15.75 16.43 18.73
CA GLY A 448 16.71 17.45 19.15
C GLY A 448 17.51 18.06 18.00
N PHE A 449 18.51 18.84 18.36
CA PHE A 449 19.50 19.45 17.47
C PHE A 449 20.89 19.04 17.94
N ARG A 450 21.83 18.77 17.02
CA ARG A 450 23.23 18.58 17.39
C ARG A 450 23.91 19.92 17.65
N LEU A 451 23.44 21.00 17.03
CA LEU A 451 23.97 22.34 17.25
C LEU A 451 23.54 22.91 18.62
N PRO A 452 24.48 23.19 19.55
CA PRO A 452 24.13 23.65 20.90
C PRO A 452 23.29 24.93 20.91
N ARG A 453 23.58 25.88 20.00
CA ARG A 453 22.83 27.15 19.90
C ARG A 453 21.34 26.96 19.59
N LYS A 454 20.97 25.88 18.90
CA LYS A 454 19.58 25.53 18.60
C LYS A 454 18.99 24.72 19.76
N GLN A 455 19.75 23.79 20.32
CA GLN A 455 19.31 22.92 21.42
C GLN A 455 18.99 23.70 22.72
N VAL A 456 19.76 24.74 23.06
CA VAL A 456 19.54 25.57 24.26
C VAL A 456 18.16 26.23 24.26
N ARG A 457 17.51 26.42 23.10
CA ARG A 457 16.14 26.97 23.05
C ARG A 457 15.09 26.04 23.65
N ALA A 458 15.42 24.77 23.90
CA ALA A 458 14.55 23.82 24.60
C ALA A 458 14.14 24.32 26.01
N SER A 459 15.09 24.87 26.79
CA SER A 459 14.83 25.36 28.15
C SER A 459 13.98 26.63 28.18
N CYS A 460 13.97 27.37 27.07
CA CYS A 460 13.21 28.60 26.90
C CYS A 460 11.80 28.36 26.35
N MET A 461 11.41 27.11 26.04
CA MET A 461 10.05 26.81 25.60
C MET A 461 9.11 26.77 26.80
N PRO A 462 8.18 27.74 26.94
CA PRO A 462 7.12 27.57 27.90
C PRO A 462 6.28 26.37 27.46
N ALA A 463 5.87 25.52 28.41
CA ALA A 463 4.80 24.55 28.20
C ALA A 463 3.46 25.31 28.02
N ARG A 464 3.35 26.12 26.96
CA ARG A 464 2.15 26.88 26.65
C ARG A 464 1.04 25.88 26.32
N ARG A 465 -0.04 25.94 27.10
CA ARG A 465 -1.32 25.31 26.76
C ARG A 465 -1.82 25.91 25.46
N GLY A 466 -2.08 25.09 24.43
CA GLY A 466 -3.14 25.43 23.47
C GLY A 466 -2.84 25.42 21.97
N TRP A 467 -1.67 25.02 21.46
CA TRP A 467 -1.45 24.97 19.99
C TRP A 467 -1.60 23.58 19.36
N SER A 468 -1.29 22.49 20.06
CA SER A 468 -1.39 21.14 19.49
C SER A 468 -2.75 20.51 19.80
N GLU A 469 -3.61 20.42 18.78
CA GLU A 469 -4.91 19.72 18.84
C GLU A 469 -4.76 18.18 18.79
N THR A 470 -3.54 17.69 18.69
CA THR A 470 -3.19 16.29 18.41
C THR A 470 -3.52 15.32 19.54
N ASP A 471 -3.71 15.84 20.75
CA ASP A 471 -4.13 15.08 21.94
C ASP A 471 -5.65 15.04 22.11
N LEU A 472 -6.41 15.77 21.28
CA LEU A 472 -7.86 15.88 21.41
C LEU A 472 -8.54 14.59 20.95
N VAL A 473 -9.59 14.20 21.68
CA VAL A 473 -10.40 13.02 21.39
C VAL A 473 -11.82 13.48 21.05
N PRO A 474 -12.20 13.50 19.75
CA PRO A 474 -13.54 13.87 19.31
C PRO A 474 -14.62 13.00 19.99
N GLY A 475 -15.81 13.57 20.23
CA GLY A 475 -16.93 12.85 20.86
C GLY A 475 -16.79 12.53 22.37
N ALA A 476 -15.60 12.70 22.96
CA ALA A 476 -15.34 12.34 24.35
C ALA A 476 -16.25 13.01 25.39
N PRO A 477 -16.61 14.32 25.30
CA PRO A 477 -17.51 14.93 26.28
C PRO A 477 -18.89 14.27 26.35
N THR A 478 -19.42 13.82 25.21
CA THR A 478 -20.72 13.16 25.12
C THR A 478 -20.68 11.79 25.79
N LEU A 479 -19.65 10.99 25.48
CA LEU A 479 -19.45 9.67 26.09
C LEU A 479 -19.23 9.77 27.60
N LEU A 480 -18.40 10.72 28.06
CA LEU A 480 -18.16 10.95 29.49
C LEU A 480 -19.42 11.40 30.24
N ARG A 481 -20.32 12.12 29.58
CA ARG A 481 -21.61 12.50 30.17
C ARG A 481 -22.53 11.29 30.34
N SER A 482 -22.66 10.46 29.30
CA SER A 482 -23.43 9.20 29.38
C SER A 482 -22.93 8.32 30.52
N LEU A 483 -21.61 8.13 30.61
CA LEU A 483 -21.00 7.35 31.69
C LEU A 483 -21.30 7.93 33.08
N LEU A 484 -21.21 9.25 33.24
CA LEU A 484 -21.51 9.91 34.52
C LEU A 484 -22.97 9.71 34.96
N GLU A 485 -23.91 9.77 34.03
CA GLU A 485 -25.34 9.58 34.31
C GLU A 485 -25.65 8.15 34.78
N LYS A 486 -25.01 7.14 34.17
CA LYS A 486 -25.15 5.72 34.54
C LYS A 486 -24.46 5.34 35.86
N SER A 487 -23.52 6.15 36.34
CA SER A 487 -22.69 5.88 37.52
C SER A 487 -23.28 6.43 38.84
N CYS A 488 -24.46 7.04 38.81
CA CYS A 488 -25.01 7.75 39.97
C CYS A 488 -25.56 6.79 41.05
N PRO A 489 -25.45 7.14 42.35
CA PRO A 489 -25.06 8.45 42.90
C PRO A 489 -23.55 8.62 43.15
N LEU A 490 -22.99 9.79 42.80
CA LEU A 490 -21.56 10.12 42.98
C LEU A 490 -21.33 11.28 43.97
N PRO A 491 -20.18 11.33 44.67
CA PRO A 491 -19.83 12.42 45.58
C PRO A 491 -19.81 13.80 44.90
N ARG A 492 -20.18 14.86 45.64
CA ARG A 492 -20.16 16.27 45.16
C ARG A 492 -18.83 16.70 44.49
N PRO A 493 -17.63 16.30 44.97
CA PRO A 493 -16.37 16.60 44.30
C PRO A 493 -16.26 16.03 42.88
N VAL A 494 -16.80 14.83 42.65
CA VAL A 494 -16.82 14.17 41.33
C VAL A 494 -17.75 14.94 40.39
N HIS A 495 -18.97 15.28 40.85
CA HIS A 495 -19.87 16.13 40.06
C HIS A 495 -19.23 17.49 39.70
N ARG A 496 -18.55 18.14 40.65
CA ARG A 496 -17.84 19.40 40.41
C ARG A 496 -16.72 19.26 39.37
N ALA A 497 -16.02 18.13 39.34
CA ALA A 497 -14.97 17.86 38.34
C ALA A 497 -15.53 17.72 36.91
N PHE A 498 -16.77 17.25 36.77
CA PHE A 498 -17.50 17.08 35.50
C PHE A 498 -18.35 18.29 35.09
N GLU A 499 -18.49 19.33 35.92
CA GLU A 499 -19.27 20.54 35.57
C GLU A 499 -18.88 21.15 34.22
N ARG A 500 -17.58 21.15 33.89
CA ARG A 500 -17.12 21.62 32.57
C ARG A 500 -17.52 20.70 31.43
N VAL A 501 -17.55 19.38 31.64
CA VAL A 501 -18.03 18.40 30.65
C VAL A 501 -19.54 18.55 30.41
N LYS A 502 -20.28 18.94 31.46
CA LYS A 502 -21.72 19.23 31.37
C LYS A 502 -22.01 20.54 30.63
N ARG A 503 -21.17 21.57 30.80
CA ARG A 503 -21.39 22.93 30.28
C ARG A 503 -20.72 23.22 28.93
N GLU A 504 -19.55 22.64 28.65
CA GLU A 504 -18.75 22.95 27.46
C GLU A 504 -18.88 21.85 26.38
N LYS A 505 -19.00 22.26 25.10
CA LYS A 505 -18.95 21.35 23.93
C LYS A 505 -17.52 21.13 23.39
N ARG A 506 -16.49 21.69 24.04
CA ARG A 506 -15.11 21.63 23.52
C ARG A 506 -14.50 20.24 23.69
N THR A 507 -13.85 19.77 22.63
CA THR A 507 -13.10 18.51 22.61
C THR A 507 -12.02 18.47 23.68
N MET A 508 -11.75 17.30 24.25
CA MET A 508 -10.88 17.14 25.43
C MET A 508 -9.62 16.36 25.10
N THR A 509 -8.53 16.65 25.83
CA THR A 509 -7.27 15.91 25.71
C THR A 509 -7.35 14.54 26.37
N ARG A 510 -6.68 13.52 25.80
CA ARG A 510 -6.53 12.17 26.41
C ARG A 510 -6.20 12.19 27.90
N GLN A 511 -5.19 12.95 28.31
CA GLN A 511 -4.76 13.03 29.71
C GLN A 511 -5.89 13.48 30.64
N ARG A 512 -6.71 14.43 30.20
CA ARG A 512 -7.85 14.92 30.99
C ARG A 512 -8.97 13.88 31.07
N ILE A 513 -9.19 13.12 29.99
CA ILE A 513 -10.18 12.04 29.95
C ILE A 513 -9.78 10.94 30.94
N VAL A 514 -8.53 10.50 30.91
CA VAL A 514 -7.99 9.51 31.87
C VAL A 514 -8.15 9.99 33.31
N GLN A 515 -7.86 11.27 33.60
CA GLN A 515 -8.08 11.85 34.93
C GLN A 515 -9.55 11.77 35.36
N LEU A 516 -10.50 12.05 34.46
CA LEU A 516 -11.93 12.00 34.76
C LEU A 516 -12.45 10.58 34.94
N LEU A 517 -12.00 9.65 34.10
CA LEU A 517 -12.33 8.22 34.23
C LEU A 517 -11.80 7.65 35.56
N GLY A 518 -10.65 8.11 36.04
CA GLY A 518 -10.12 7.73 37.35
C GLY A 518 -10.95 8.22 38.55
N LEU A 519 -11.87 9.16 38.35
CA LEU A 519 -12.81 9.62 39.38
C LEU A 519 -14.14 8.85 39.37
N LEU A 520 -14.39 8.03 38.35
CA LEU A 520 -15.60 7.21 38.25
C LEU A 520 -15.39 5.84 38.91
N PRO A 521 -16.45 5.19 39.41
CA PRO A 521 -16.37 3.84 39.97
C PRO A 521 -15.85 2.83 38.95
N PRO A 522 -15.17 1.75 39.36
CA PRO A 522 -14.64 0.74 38.44
C PRO A 522 -15.70 0.08 37.55
N ASP A 523 -16.96 0.03 37.99
CA ASP A 523 -18.06 -0.62 37.26
C ASP A 523 -18.38 0.03 35.92
N VAL A 524 -18.03 1.31 35.71
CA VAL A 524 -18.21 2.00 34.42
C VAL A 524 -17.43 1.36 33.28
N ARG A 525 -16.42 0.55 33.60
CA ARG A 525 -15.63 -0.18 32.60
C ARG A 525 -16.44 -1.27 31.88
N LYS A 526 -17.60 -1.65 32.41
CA LYS A 526 -18.52 -2.62 31.79
C LYS A 526 -19.45 -1.96 30.77
N GLU A 527 -19.50 -0.63 30.72
CA GLU A 527 -20.38 0.12 29.82
C GLU A 527 -19.79 0.23 28.41
N ARG A 528 -20.65 0.08 27.40
CA ARG A 528 -20.25 0.19 25.98
C ARG A 528 -19.61 1.55 25.66
N GLU A 529 -20.03 2.63 26.32
CA GLU A 529 -19.45 3.96 26.13
C GLU A 529 -18.01 4.07 26.62
N TYR A 530 -17.63 3.26 27.63
CA TYR A 530 -16.25 3.19 28.08
C TYR A 530 -15.36 2.57 26.99
N ASP A 531 -15.81 1.47 26.38
CA ASP A 531 -15.07 0.80 25.29
C ASP A 531 -14.91 1.71 24.07
N ARG A 532 -15.99 2.41 23.66
CA ARG A 532 -15.94 3.41 22.58
C ARG A 532 -14.93 4.50 22.86
N LEU A 533 -14.91 5.02 24.09
CA LEU A 533 -13.99 6.06 24.52
C LEU A 533 -12.53 5.55 24.56
N VAL A 534 -12.30 4.33 25.03
CA VAL A 534 -10.97 3.68 25.02
C VAL A 534 -10.47 3.50 23.60
N ALA A 535 -11.32 3.05 22.66
CA ALA A 535 -10.97 2.92 21.26
C ALA A 535 -10.56 4.26 20.63
N LEU A 536 -11.31 5.34 20.90
CA LEU A 536 -10.97 6.71 20.49
C LEU A 536 -9.67 7.23 21.15
N MET A 537 -9.31 6.72 22.32
CA MET A 537 -8.09 7.09 23.05
C MET A 537 -6.83 6.31 22.62
N ASN A 538 -6.91 5.43 21.61
CA ASN A 538 -5.77 4.63 21.17
C ASN A 538 -4.52 5.50 20.95
N PRO A 539 -3.41 5.25 21.68
CA PRO A 539 -2.23 6.10 21.65
C PRO A 539 -1.53 6.15 20.29
N ARG A 540 -1.77 5.14 19.42
CA ARG A 540 -1.23 5.05 18.06
C ARG A 540 -1.97 5.93 17.05
N LEU A 541 -3.14 6.47 17.44
CA LEU A 541 -3.94 7.34 16.59
C LEU A 541 -3.76 8.79 17.04
N CYS A 542 -3.85 9.73 16.11
CA CYS A 542 -4.09 11.15 16.36
C CYS A 542 -5.26 11.56 15.49
N TRP A 543 -6.27 12.19 16.09
CA TRP A 543 -7.43 12.67 15.36
C TRP A 543 -7.13 14.03 14.77
N ASP A 544 -7.16 14.13 13.45
CA ASP A 544 -6.98 15.41 12.76
C ASP A 544 -8.22 15.74 11.93
N ARG A 545 -8.57 17.03 11.89
CA ARG A 545 -9.78 17.48 11.22
C ARG A 545 -9.54 17.54 9.71
N VAL A 546 -10.53 17.13 8.92
CA VAL A 546 -10.51 17.33 7.46
C VAL A 546 -10.55 18.83 7.17
N ALA A 547 -9.61 19.32 6.36
CA ALA A 547 -9.56 20.72 5.96
C ALA A 547 -10.18 20.92 4.59
N GLU A 548 -9.89 20.01 3.66
CA GLU A 548 -10.24 20.14 2.25
C GLU A 548 -10.35 18.76 1.61
N VAL A 549 -11.29 18.62 0.67
CA VAL A 549 -11.46 17.44 -0.17
C VAL A 549 -11.57 17.95 -1.61
N GLU A 550 -10.56 17.67 -2.44
CA GLU A 550 -10.50 18.12 -3.83
C GLU A 550 -10.65 16.92 -4.79
N PRO A 551 -11.47 17.01 -5.84
CA PRO A 551 -11.46 16.02 -6.92
C PRO A 551 -10.14 16.07 -7.69
N SER A 552 -9.67 14.91 -8.11
CA SER A 552 -8.42 14.66 -8.84
C SER A 552 -8.58 13.45 -9.77
N GLU A 553 -7.55 13.14 -10.53
CA GLU A 553 -7.50 11.95 -11.40
C GLU A 553 -6.08 11.40 -11.43
N ALA A 554 -5.94 10.13 -11.06
CA ALA A 554 -4.65 9.48 -10.91
C ALA A 554 -4.74 7.97 -11.14
N ASP A 555 -3.59 7.35 -11.40
CA ASP A 555 -3.46 5.89 -11.38
C ASP A 555 -3.74 5.39 -9.96
N ALA A 556 -4.59 4.38 -9.82
CA ALA A 556 -5.00 3.87 -8.51
C ALA A 556 -4.75 2.37 -8.37
N TYR A 557 -4.19 1.99 -7.23
CA TYR A 557 -3.79 0.63 -6.90
C TYR A 557 -4.38 0.20 -5.54
N ASP A 558 -4.55 -1.09 -5.30
CA ASP A 558 -5.05 -1.62 -4.03
C ASP A 558 -4.22 -2.80 -3.52
N PHE A 559 -4.23 -3.00 -2.21
CA PHE A 559 -3.70 -4.21 -1.57
C PHE A 559 -4.84 -5.08 -1.05
N VAL A 560 -4.70 -6.39 -1.27
CA VAL A 560 -5.48 -7.38 -0.54
C VAL A 560 -4.72 -7.75 0.72
N VAL A 561 -5.08 -7.12 1.85
CA VAL A 561 -4.58 -7.44 3.18
C VAL A 561 -5.60 -8.38 3.83
N PRO A 562 -5.32 -9.69 3.96
CA PRO A 562 -6.36 -10.61 4.38
C PRO A 562 -6.80 -10.35 5.84
N GLY A 563 -5.98 -9.75 6.70
CA GLY A 563 -6.24 -9.73 8.13
C GLY A 563 -7.30 -8.74 8.57
N THR A 564 -6.84 -7.56 8.99
CA THR A 564 -7.71 -6.46 9.37
C THR A 564 -8.33 -5.76 8.16
N HIS A 565 -8.01 -6.22 6.95
CA HIS A 565 -8.36 -5.57 5.69
C HIS A 565 -7.91 -4.11 5.65
N SER A 566 -6.91 -3.75 6.47
CA SER A 566 -6.45 -2.38 6.68
C SER A 566 -4.95 -2.21 6.56
N PHE A 567 -4.52 -1.05 6.10
CA PHE A 567 -3.11 -0.66 6.02
C PHE A 567 -2.95 0.83 6.23
N VAL A 568 -1.72 1.25 6.56
CA VAL A 568 -1.36 2.67 6.75
C VAL A 568 -0.75 3.26 5.49
N ALA A 569 -1.39 4.29 4.94
CA ALA A 569 -0.95 5.03 3.76
C ALA A 569 -0.92 6.54 4.01
N ASN A 570 0.22 7.20 3.79
CA ASN A 570 0.45 8.61 4.09
C ASN A 570 0.04 9.05 5.51
N GLY A 571 0.01 8.09 6.44
CA GLY A 571 -0.46 8.27 7.82
C GLY A 571 -1.93 7.95 8.06
N PHE A 572 -2.76 7.69 7.06
CA PHE A 572 -4.17 7.30 7.20
C PHE A 572 -4.34 5.77 7.32
N PHE A 573 -5.43 5.30 7.91
CA PHE A 573 -5.85 3.89 7.92
C PHE A 573 -6.96 3.63 6.89
N CYS A 574 -6.94 2.48 6.18
CA CYS A 574 -7.79 2.13 5.00
C CYS A 574 -8.59 0.78 5.12
N HIS A 575 -9.64 0.42 4.32
CA HIS A 575 -10.48 -0.85 4.46
C HIS A 575 -11.21 -1.48 3.19
N ASN A 576 -11.41 -2.83 3.09
CA ASN A 576 -12.05 -3.61 1.97
C ASN A 576 -13.26 -4.59 2.35
N THR A 577 -14.53 -4.50 1.77
CA THR A 577 -15.69 -5.52 1.63
C THR A 577 -17.18 -4.97 1.67
N THR A 578 -18.26 -5.65 1.13
CA THR A 578 -19.71 -5.21 1.01
C THR A 578 -20.92 -6.18 1.34
N LEU A 579 -21.13 -7.43 0.83
CA LEU A 579 -22.41 -8.20 1.08
C LEU A 579 -22.57 -8.69 2.53
N ALA A 580 -21.47 -9.11 3.17
CA ALA A 580 -21.50 -9.50 4.58
C ALA A 580 -22.06 -8.39 5.48
N HIS A 581 -21.89 -7.12 5.06
CA HIS A 581 -22.49 -5.97 5.75
C HIS A 581 -24.01 -5.89 5.56
N ILE A 582 -24.57 -6.29 4.42
CA ILE A 582 -26.04 -6.33 4.23
C ILE A 582 -26.67 -7.39 5.14
N ILE A 583 -26.03 -8.56 5.27
CA ILE A 583 -26.50 -9.63 6.16
C ILE A 583 -26.48 -9.15 7.62
N ALA A 584 -25.39 -8.50 8.03
CA ALA A 584 -25.28 -7.93 9.37
C ALA A 584 -26.34 -6.84 9.64
N GLU A 585 -26.58 -5.96 8.66
CA GLU A 585 -27.57 -4.89 8.76
C GLU A 585 -29.01 -5.43 8.87
N GLU A 586 -29.42 -6.37 8.01
CA GLU A 586 -30.76 -6.97 8.05
C GLU A 586 -31.00 -7.81 9.31
N MET A 587 -29.95 -8.42 9.87
CA MET A 587 -30.01 -9.16 11.13
C MET A 587 -29.87 -8.26 12.37
N GLY A 588 -29.58 -6.96 12.21
CA GLY A 588 -29.31 -6.05 13.33
C GLY A 588 -28.08 -6.44 14.17
N ALA A 589 -27.13 -7.13 13.56
CA ALA A 589 -26.00 -7.78 14.21
C ALA A 589 -24.68 -7.01 13.99
N ALA A 590 -23.77 -7.07 14.97
CA ALA A 590 -22.42 -6.55 14.77
C ALA A 590 -21.59 -7.50 13.91
N ILE A 591 -20.78 -6.95 13.00
CA ILE A 591 -19.91 -7.74 12.12
C ILE A 591 -18.44 -7.67 12.55
N LYS A 592 -17.78 -8.82 12.62
CA LYS A 592 -16.33 -8.96 12.81
C LYS A 592 -15.72 -9.58 11.56
N THR A 593 -14.77 -8.89 10.96
CA THR A 593 -14.19 -9.25 9.66
C THR A 593 -12.76 -9.78 9.82
N THR A 594 -12.43 -10.86 9.11
CA THR A 594 -11.10 -11.47 9.02
C THR A 594 -10.94 -12.20 7.68
N SER A 595 -9.91 -13.02 7.50
CA SER A 595 -9.76 -13.90 6.32
C SER A 595 -9.07 -15.21 6.65
N GLY A 596 -9.17 -16.16 5.70
CA GLY A 596 -8.52 -17.46 5.78
C GLY A 596 -7.00 -17.37 6.04
N PRO A 597 -6.21 -16.62 5.25
CA PRO A 597 -4.75 -16.56 5.40
C PRO A 597 -4.25 -16.00 6.73
N VAL A 598 -5.06 -15.19 7.44
CA VAL A 598 -4.66 -14.57 8.72
C VAL A 598 -4.91 -15.46 9.91
N LEU A 599 -5.79 -16.45 9.76
CA LEU A 599 -6.03 -17.45 10.77
C LEU A 599 -5.03 -18.61 10.56
N ASP A 600 -3.76 -18.35 10.84
CA ASP A 600 -2.65 -19.28 10.62
C ASP A 600 -2.44 -20.30 11.76
N LYS A 601 -3.01 -20.03 12.94
CA LYS A 601 -2.82 -20.81 14.17
C LYS A 601 -4.14 -21.02 14.94
N PRO A 602 -4.31 -22.16 15.63
CA PRO A 602 -5.48 -22.43 16.47
C PRO A 602 -5.77 -21.36 17.55
N ALA A 603 -4.73 -20.75 18.12
CA ALA A 603 -4.89 -19.70 19.12
C ALA A 603 -5.59 -18.45 18.54
N SER A 604 -5.31 -18.10 17.28
CA SER A 604 -5.87 -16.93 16.60
C SER A 604 -7.38 -17.05 16.42
N ILE A 605 -7.83 -18.25 16.00
CA ILE A 605 -9.25 -18.51 15.81
C ILE A 605 -9.99 -18.69 17.13
N ALA A 606 -9.38 -19.36 18.12
CA ALA A 606 -9.95 -19.51 19.45
C ALA A 606 -10.15 -18.15 20.14
N GLY A 607 -9.17 -17.25 20.04
CA GLY A 607 -9.28 -15.89 20.57
C GLY A 607 -10.35 -15.05 19.85
N LEU A 608 -10.54 -15.24 18.55
CA LEU A 608 -11.57 -14.52 17.80
C LEU A 608 -12.97 -15.02 18.18
N LEU A 609 -13.17 -16.34 18.20
CA LEU A 609 -14.45 -16.98 18.50
C LEU A 609 -14.91 -16.69 19.93
N THR A 610 -14.01 -16.76 20.92
CA THR A 610 -14.33 -16.48 22.33
C THR A 610 -14.71 -15.04 22.62
N ASN A 611 -14.40 -14.11 21.70
CA ASN A 611 -14.77 -12.70 21.84
C ASN A 611 -16.12 -12.37 21.18
N LEU A 612 -16.74 -13.27 20.42
CA LEU A 612 -18.03 -13.03 19.79
C LEU A 612 -19.13 -12.87 20.85
N ASN A 613 -20.12 -12.04 20.55
CA ASN A 613 -21.36 -11.99 21.32
C ASN A 613 -22.44 -12.81 20.62
N GLU A 614 -23.50 -13.11 21.35
CA GLU A 614 -24.68 -13.77 20.80
C GLU A 614 -25.28 -12.92 19.67
N GLY A 615 -25.44 -13.53 18.49
CA GLY A 615 -25.94 -12.86 17.29
C GLY A 615 -24.89 -12.17 16.43
N ASP A 616 -23.62 -12.12 16.83
CA ASP A 616 -22.57 -11.50 16.01
C ASP A 616 -22.36 -12.24 14.68
N VAL A 617 -22.01 -11.49 13.64
CA VAL A 617 -21.59 -12.03 12.34
C VAL A 617 -20.07 -12.07 12.27
N LEU A 618 -19.48 -13.25 12.15
CA LEU A 618 -18.07 -13.44 11.82
C LEU A 618 -17.91 -13.59 10.30
N PHE A 619 -17.31 -12.63 9.64
CA PHE A 619 -16.98 -12.69 8.22
C PHE A 619 -15.54 -13.13 8.00
N ILE A 620 -15.33 -14.25 7.29
CA ILE A 620 -14.02 -14.77 6.87
C ILE A 620 -13.94 -14.71 5.34
N ASP A 621 -13.19 -13.75 4.82
CA ASP A 621 -12.89 -13.70 3.39
C ASP A 621 -11.84 -14.76 3.01
N GLU A 622 -11.82 -15.20 1.75
CA GLU A 622 -10.88 -16.21 1.27
C GLU A 622 -10.82 -17.45 2.17
N ILE A 623 -11.99 -17.90 2.65
CA ILE A 623 -12.09 -18.96 3.68
C ILE A 623 -11.44 -20.28 3.26
N HIS A 624 -11.33 -20.52 1.95
CA HIS A 624 -10.67 -21.69 1.39
C HIS A 624 -9.15 -21.74 1.64
N ARG A 625 -8.55 -20.65 2.15
CA ARG A 625 -7.12 -20.55 2.45
C ARG A 625 -6.78 -20.84 3.91
N LEU A 626 -7.74 -21.31 4.70
CA LEU A 626 -7.50 -21.73 6.08
C LEU A 626 -6.58 -22.96 6.15
N PRO A 627 -5.62 -23.01 7.08
CA PRO A 627 -4.89 -24.24 7.36
C PRO A 627 -5.83 -25.34 7.89
N PRO A 628 -5.65 -26.62 7.50
CA PRO A 628 -6.52 -27.71 7.97
C PRO A 628 -6.65 -27.80 9.50
N VAL A 629 -5.55 -27.55 10.22
CA VAL A 629 -5.51 -27.55 11.69
C VAL A 629 -6.40 -26.45 12.29
N VAL A 630 -6.60 -25.34 11.58
CA VAL A 630 -7.46 -24.23 12.02
C VAL A 630 -8.92 -24.49 11.61
N GLU A 631 -9.14 -25.12 10.46
CA GLU A 631 -10.48 -25.58 10.07
C GLU A 631 -11.08 -26.54 11.10
N GLU A 632 -10.27 -27.43 11.70
CA GLU A 632 -10.72 -28.36 12.74
C GLU A 632 -11.39 -27.68 13.94
N TYR A 633 -10.91 -26.49 14.31
CA TYR A 633 -11.52 -25.69 15.38
C TYR A 633 -12.83 -25.03 14.95
N LEU A 634 -12.97 -24.68 13.67
CA LEU A 634 -14.23 -24.19 13.12
C LEU A 634 -15.29 -25.29 13.08
N TYR A 635 -14.90 -26.54 12.90
CA TYR A 635 -15.86 -27.65 12.82
C TYR A 635 -16.73 -27.72 14.07
N SER A 636 -16.09 -27.72 15.25
CA SER A 636 -16.79 -27.77 16.54
C SER A 636 -17.49 -26.44 16.85
N ALA A 637 -16.89 -25.31 16.45
CA ALA A 637 -17.45 -23.99 16.69
C ALA A 637 -18.75 -23.74 15.93
N MET A 638 -18.86 -24.29 14.71
CA MET A 638 -20.03 -24.14 13.85
C MET A 638 -21.15 -25.14 14.20
N GLU A 639 -20.81 -26.35 14.65
CA GLU A 639 -21.81 -27.40 14.93
C GLU A 639 -22.38 -27.29 16.35
N ASP A 640 -21.50 -27.15 17.34
CA ASP A 640 -21.86 -27.28 18.74
C ASP A 640 -21.74 -25.95 19.52
N TYR A 641 -21.34 -24.87 18.84
CA TYR A 641 -20.91 -23.62 19.47
C TYR A 641 -19.91 -23.87 20.59
N ARG A 642 -18.94 -24.75 20.33
CA ARG A 642 -17.90 -25.15 21.29
C ARG A 642 -16.55 -25.24 20.62
N ILE A 643 -15.50 -24.98 21.39
CA ILE A 643 -14.13 -25.26 20.96
C ILE A 643 -13.41 -26.08 22.02
N ASP A 644 -12.67 -27.09 21.55
CA ASP A 644 -11.84 -27.94 22.39
C ASP A 644 -10.38 -27.48 22.27
N ILE A 645 -9.84 -26.84 23.31
CA ILE A 645 -8.47 -26.33 23.33
C ILE A 645 -7.55 -27.33 24.03
N LEU A 646 -6.54 -27.82 23.32
CA LEU A 646 -5.47 -28.64 23.88
C LEU A 646 -4.47 -27.75 24.65
N ILE A 647 -4.32 -27.98 25.96
CA ILE A 647 -3.44 -27.17 26.81
C ILE A 647 -2.00 -27.68 26.82
N ASP A 648 -1.80 -28.98 26.61
CA ASP A 648 -0.49 -29.62 26.72
C ASP A 648 -0.22 -30.55 25.53
N SER A 649 1.04 -30.89 25.28
CA SER A 649 1.46 -31.72 24.15
C SER A 649 1.98 -33.08 24.61
N GLY A 650 1.37 -34.17 24.13
CA GLY A 650 1.75 -35.55 24.47
C GLY A 650 0.56 -36.48 24.73
N PRO A 651 0.79 -37.77 25.03
CA PRO A 651 -0.26 -38.77 25.22
C PRO A 651 -1.17 -38.52 26.46
N ASN A 652 -0.79 -37.61 27.35
CA ASN A 652 -1.57 -37.18 28.53
C ASN A 652 -2.12 -35.74 28.39
N ALA A 653 -2.18 -35.21 27.16
CA ALA A 653 -2.69 -33.85 26.90
C ALA A 653 -4.11 -33.66 27.44
N ARG A 654 -4.32 -32.58 28.20
CA ARG A 654 -5.63 -32.20 28.71
C ARG A 654 -6.30 -31.25 27.71
N SER A 655 -7.54 -31.56 27.32
CA SER A 655 -8.38 -30.65 26.56
C SER A 655 -9.33 -29.90 27.50
N VAL A 656 -9.52 -28.60 27.22
CA VAL A 656 -10.53 -27.77 27.88
C VAL A 656 -11.58 -27.37 26.87
N LYS A 657 -12.83 -27.68 27.19
CA LYS A 657 -13.99 -27.34 26.37
C LYS A 657 -14.50 -25.96 26.75
N ILE A 658 -14.63 -25.07 25.76
CA ILE A 658 -15.17 -23.73 25.95
C ILE A 658 -16.46 -23.61 25.15
N ASN A 659 -17.53 -23.17 25.81
CA ASN A 659 -18.78 -22.82 25.15
C ASN A 659 -18.66 -21.43 24.53
N LEU A 660 -19.12 -21.30 23.30
CA LEU A 660 -19.22 -20.05 22.55
C LEU A 660 -20.68 -19.58 22.53
N PRO A 661 -20.93 -18.27 22.42
CA PRO A 661 -22.27 -17.79 22.13
C PRO A 661 -22.65 -18.15 20.68
N PRO A 662 -23.95 -18.36 20.40
CA PRO A 662 -24.44 -18.53 19.04
C PRO A 662 -24.04 -17.35 18.15
N PHE A 663 -23.47 -17.65 16.98
CA PHE A 663 -22.98 -16.65 16.03
C PHE A 663 -23.21 -17.11 14.60
N THR A 664 -23.25 -16.15 13.66
CA THR A 664 -23.34 -16.43 12.23
C THR A 664 -21.95 -16.33 11.62
N LEU A 665 -21.52 -17.35 10.86
CA LEU A 665 -20.25 -17.33 10.12
C LEU A 665 -20.58 -17.04 8.67
N VAL A 666 -20.00 -16.00 8.09
CA VAL A 666 -20.10 -15.69 6.66
C VAL A 666 -18.74 -15.94 6.04
N GLY A 667 -18.60 -17.03 5.28
CA GLY A 667 -17.39 -17.33 4.51
C GLY A 667 -17.50 -16.76 3.09
N ALA A 668 -16.46 -16.12 2.57
CA ALA A 668 -16.38 -15.79 1.15
C ALA A 668 -15.25 -16.57 0.44
N THR A 669 -15.51 -17.01 -0.78
CA THR A 669 -14.54 -17.72 -1.61
C THR A 669 -14.77 -17.45 -3.10
N THR A 670 -13.73 -17.49 -3.92
CA THR A 670 -13.88 -17.42 -5.38
C THR A 670 -14.58 -18.66 -5.94
N ARG A 671 -14.34 -19.83 -5.32
CA ARG A 671 -14.93 -21.11 -5.73
C ARG A 671 -15.25 -22.00 -4.51
N LYS A 672 -16.46 -22.55 -4.51
CA LYS A 672 -16.92 -23.52 -3.50
C LYS A 672 -16.09 -24.81 -3.48
N GLY A 673 -15.49 -25.19 -4.62
CA GLY A 673 -14.68 -26.41 -4.75
C GLY A 673 -13.32 -26.37 -4.05
N LEU A 674 -12.88 -25.18 -3.60
CA LEU A 674 -11.61 -25.01 -2.88
C LEU A 674 -11.73 -25.29 -1.38
N LEU A 675 -12.95 -25.35 -0.85
CA LEU A 675 -13.18 -25.70 0.56
C LEU A 675 -13.12 -27.22 0.74
N THR A 676 -12.62 -27.64 1.90
CA THR A 676 -12.69 -29.04 2.31
C THR A 676 -14.14 -29.49 2.45
N ALA A 677 -14.42 -30.76 2.13
CA ALA A 677 -15.76 -31.31 2.24
C ALA A 677 -16.36 -31.17 3.67
N PRO A 678 -15.59 -31.35 4.76
CA PRO A 678 -16.07 -31.12 6.13
C PRO A 678 -16.46 -29.68 6.42
N LEU A 679 -15.63 -28.69 6.06
CA LEU A 679 -15.94 -27.28 6.31
C LEU A 679 -17.19 -26.85 5.54
N ARG A 680 -17.27 -27.28 4.27
CA ARG A 680 -18.38 -26.96 3.37
C ARG A 680 -19.73 -27.49 3.85
N ALA A 681 -19.75 -28.66 4.48
CA ALA A 681 -20.98 -29.29 4.97
C ALA A 681 -21.64 -28.55 6.14
N ARG A 682 -20.90 -27.68 6.84
CA ARG A 682 -21.34 -26.94 8.03
C ARG A 682 -21.94 -25.58 7.73
N PHE A 683 -21.88 -25.14 6.46
CA PHE A 683 -22.63 -24.00 6.00
C PHE A 683 -24.08 -24.42 5.75
N GLY A 684 -24.97 -24.06 6.67
CA GLY A 684 -26.41 -24.32 6.54
C GLY A 684 -27.03 -23.55 5.38
N ILE A 685 -26.41 -22.42 5.02
CA ILE A 685 -26.80 -21.60 3.89
C ILE A 685 -25.60 -21.49 2.94
N ASP A 686 -25.79 -21.92 1.71
CA ASP A 686 -24.76 -21.85 0.67
C ASP A 686 -25.29 -21.12 -0.55
N PHE A 687 -24.59 -20.06 -0.92
CA PHE A 687 -24.90 -19.25 -2.08
C PHE A 687 -23.74 -19.19 -3.04
N ARG A 688 -24.08 -19.50 -4.28
CA ARG A 688 -23.21 -19.28 -5.43
C ARG A 688 -23.76 -18.09 -6.19
N TYR A 689 -22.95 -17.05 -6.37
CA TYR A 689 -23.28 -16.00 -7.30
C TYR A 689 -23.21 -16.56 -8.71
N ASP A 690 -24.34 -16.48 -9.41
CA ASP A 690 -24.34 -16.66 -10.85
C ASP A 690 -23.89 -15.38 -11.53
N TYR A 691 -23.33 -15.50 -12.73
CA TYR A 691 -23.14 -14.34 -13.58
C TYR A 691 -24.52 -13.74 -13.91
N TYR A 692 -24.59 -12.42 -13.95
CA TYR A 692 -25.84 -11.76 -14.29
C TYR A 692 -26.15 -11.96 -15.77
N THR A 693 -27.41 -12.25 -16.09
CA THR A 693 -27.86 -12.24 -17.48
C THR A 693 -27.83 -10.82 -18.03
N ALA A 694 -27.76 -10.68 -19.36
CA ALA A 694 -27.87 -9.38 -20.00
C ALA A 694 -29.17 -8.66 -19.61
N ASP A 695 -30.28 -9.38 -19.41
CA ASP A 695 -31.55 -8.79 -18.95
C ASP A 695 -31.46 -8.21 -17.52
N LEU A 696 -30.83 -8.93 -16.59
CA LEU A 696 -30.64 -8.45 -15.21
C LEU A 696 -29.63 -7.30 -15.13
N ILE A 697 -28.57 -7.36 -15.94
CA ILE A 697 -27.67 -6.21 -16.09
C ILE A 697 -28.42 -5.03 -16.71
N CYS A 698 -29.32 -5.25 -17.67
CA CYS A 698 -30.15 -4.20 -18.27
C CYS A 698 -31.00 -3.51 -17.19
N GLU A 699 -31.60 -4.26 -16.26
CA GLU A 699 -32.29 -3.69 -15.10
C GLU A 699 -31.37 -2.85 -14.20
N ILE A 700 -30.15 -3.33 -13.95
CA ILE A 700 -29.13 -2.57 -13.22
C ILE A 700 -28.78 -1.28 -13.96
N VAL A 701 -28.54 -1.36 -15.25
CA VAL A 701 -28.21 -0.22 -16.12
C VAL A 701 -29.36 0.78 -16.15
N ARG A 702 -30.62 0.35 -16.22
CA ARG A 702 -31.80 1.23 -16.13
C ARG A 702 -31.92 1.89 -14.76
N ARG A 703 -31.77 1.13 -13.67
CA ARG A 703 -31.78 1.68 -12.30
C ARG A 703 -30.66 2.70 -12.16
N SER A 704 -29.48 2.39 -12.64
CA SER A 704 -28.33 3.28 -12.61
C SER A 704 -28.55 4.52 -13.46
N ALA A 705 -29.10 4.40 -14.67
CA ALA A 705 -29.43 5.54 -15.52
C ALA A 705 -30.46 6.47 -14.87
N ARG A 706 -31.48 5.90 -14.20
CA ARG A 706 -32.45 6.68 -13.41
C ARG A 706 -31.81 7.44 -12.25
N ILE A 707 -30.89 6.80 -11.52
CA ILE A 707 -30.13 7.42 -10.42
C ILE A 707 -29.21 8.53 -10.95
N LEU A 708 -28.62 8.31 -12.13
CA LEU A 708 -27.75 9.25 -12.83
C LEU A 708 -28.51 10.38 -13.54
N GLY A 709 -29.83 10.25 -13.70
CA GLY A 709 -30.67 11.22 -14.44
C GLY A 709 -30.42 11.22 -15.95
N VAL A 710 -30.06 10.06 -16.52
CA VAL A 710 -29.77 9.89 -17.94
C VAL A 710 -30.95 9.22 -18.63
N ASP A 711 -31.43 9.80 -19.73
CA ASP A 711 -32.44 9.20 -20.58
C ASP A 711 -31.81 8.06 -21.39
N ILE A 712 -32.36 6.86 -21.28
CA ILE A 712 -31.85 5.66 -21.95
C ILE A 712 -33.03 4.84 -22.48
N THR A 713 -32.94 4.37 -23.72
CA THR A 713 -33.93 3.44 -24.28
C THR A 713 -33.66 2.02 -23.83
N ASP A 714 -34.68 1.16 -23.85
CA ASP A 714 -34.52 -0.24 -23.46
C ASP A 714 -33.47 -0.97 -24.33
N GLU A 715 -33.43 -0.65 -25.62
CA GLU A 715 -32.45 -1.21 -26.54
C GLU A 715 -31.03 -0.68 -26.27
N GLY A 716 -30.89 0.58 -25.81
CA GLY A 716 -29.60 1.16 -25.42
C GLY A 716 -29.07 0.57 -24.12
N ALA A 717 -29.93 0.38 -23.12
CA ALA A 717 -29.59 -0.28 -21.86
C ALA A 717 -29.19 -1.75 -22.08
N PHE A 718 -29.93 -2.45 -22.94
CA PHE A 718 -29.63 -3.84 -23.30
C PHE A 718 -28.30 -3.97 -24.07
N GLU A 719 -27.98 -3.01 -24.96
CA GLU A 719 -26.72 -2.97 -25.69
C GLU A 719 -25.50 -2.81 -24.77
N ILE A 720 -25.60 -1.97 -23.74
CA ILE A 720 -24.58 -1.86 -22.69
C ILE A 720 -24.51 -3.18 -21.90
N ALA A 721 -25.68 -3.69 -21.50
CA ALA A 721 -25.77 -4.85 -20.64
C ALA A 721 -25.18 -6.12 -21.25
N ARG A 722 -25.45 -6.39 -22.53
CA ARG A 722 -24.93 -7.57 -23.24
C ARG A 722 -23.40 -7.56 -23.35
N ARG A 723 -22.77 -6.38 -23.37
CA ARG A 723 -21.31 -6.21 -23.45
C ARG A 723 -20.63 -6.06 -22.09
N SER A 724 -21.37 -6.21 -20.99
CA SER A 724 -20.87 -6.00 -19.63
C SER A 724 -20.35 -7.27 -18.94
N ARG A 725 -20.20 -8.37 -19.69
CA ARG A 725 -19.74 -9.68 -19.20
C ARG A 725 -20.51 -10.25 -18.02
N GLY A 726 -21.80 -9.94 -17.93
CA GLY A 726 -22.62 -10.34 -16.79
C GLY A 726 -22.14 -9.78 -15.45
N THR A 727 -21.41 -8.67 -15.45
CA THR A 727 -20.90 -8.03 -14.22
C THR A 727 -21.48 -6.62 -14.03
N PRO A 728 -22.16 -6.36 -12.89
CA PRO A 728 -22.74 -5.05 -12.58
C PRO A 728 -21.71 -3.90 -12.57
N ARG A 729 -20.46 -4.20 -12.20
CA ARG A 729 -19.38 -3.21 -12.13
C ARG A 729 -18.99 -2.71 -13.53
N ILE A 730 -18.81 -3.63 -14.49
CA ILE A 730 -18.50 -3.29 -15.88
C ILE A 730 -19.69 -2.53 -16.48
N ALA A 731 -20.92 -2.97 -16.24
CA ALA A 731 -22.12 -2.33 -16.75
C ALA A 731 -22.28 -0.86 -16.34
N ASN A 732 -22.06 -0.55 -15.06
CA ASN A 732 -22.13 0.83 -14.58
C ASN A 732 -20.98 1.70 -15.11
N ARG A 733 -19.81 1.12 -15.37
CA ARG A 733 -18.69 1.80 -16.03
C ARG A 733 -19.04 2.13 -17.49
N LEU A 734 -19.54 1.16 -18.24
CA LEU A 734 -19.92 1.32 -19.64
C LEU A 734 -21.06 2.34 -19.79
N LEU A 735 -22.11 2.27 -18.96
CA LEU A 735 -23.21 3.24 -18.95
C LEU A 735 -22.72 4.68 -18.79
N ARG A 736 -21.78 4.93 -17.87
CA ARG A 736 -21.22 6.28 -17.67
C ARG A 736 -20.48 6.78 -18.90
N ARG A 737 -19.64 5.93 -19.51
CA ARG A 737 -18.91 6.31 -20.73
C ARG A 737 -19.84 6.53 -21.92
N THR A 738 -20.88 5.70 -22.05
CA THR A 738 -21.89 5.87 -23.09
C THR A 738 -22.72 7.14 -22.89
N ARG A 739 -23.01 7.55 -21.65
CA ARG A 739 -23.63 8.86 -21.34
C ARG A 739 -22.75 9.99 -21.85
N ASP A 740 -21.48 9.99 -21.48
CA ASP A 740 -20.54 11.06 -21.89
C ASP A 740 -20.49 11.19 -23.42
N PHE A 741 -20.56 10.05 -24.12
CA PHE A 741 -20.61 9.99 -25.57
C PHE A 741 -21.95 10.52 -26.14
N ALA A 742 -23.08 10.18 -25.51
CA ALA A 742 -24.42 10.62 -25.91
C ALA A 742 -24.63 12.14 -25.74
N GLU A 743 -24.02 12.74 -24.72
CA GLU A 743 -24.07 14.19 -24.46
C GLU A 743 -23.26 14.99 -25.50
N VAL A 744 -22.21 14.40 -26.07
CA VAL A 744 -21.33 15.07 -27.04
C VAL A 744 -21.79 14.87 -28.49
N GLU A 745 -22.20 13.66 -28.87
CA GLU A 745 -22.57 13.32 -30.25
C GLU A 745 -24.08 13.31 -30.52
N GLY A 746 -24.92 13.46 -29.51
CA GLY A 746 -26.38 13.29 -29.61
C GLY A 746 -27.19 14.33 -28.84
N ASP A 747 -28.42 13.96 -28.51
CA ASP A 747 -29.40 14.75 -27.74
C ASP A 747 -29.36 14.43 -26.22
N GLY A 748 -28.35 13.67 -25.77
CA GLY A 748 -28.22 13.19 -24.39
C GLY A 748 -28.98 11.90 -24.09
N CYS A 749 -29.74 11.34 -25.05
CA CYS A 749 -30.43 10.06 -24.89
C CYS A 749 -29.55 8.88 -25.36
N ILE A 750 -29.36 7.88 -24.50
CA ILE A 750 -28.63 6.66 -24.85
C ILE A 750 -29.56 5.72 -25.62
N THR A 751 -29.43 5.72 -26.94
CA THR A 751 -30.07 4.75 -27.84
C THR A 751 -29.12 3.60 -28.18
N ARG A 752 -29.62 2.50 -28.77
CA ARG A 752 -28.78 1.39 -29.24
C ARG A 752 -27.65 1.83 -30.17
N ALA A 753 -27.92 2.73 -31.11
CA ALA A 753 -26.92 3.21 -32.06
C ALA A 753 -25.82 4.07 -31.40
N ILE A 754 -26.16 4.77 -30.33
CA ILE A 754 -25.19 5.55 -29.55
C ILE A 754 -24.37 4.62 -28.65
N ALA A 755 -25.03 3.67 -27.98
CA ALA A 755 -24.37 2.65 -27.17
C ALA A 755 -23.39 1.82 -28.00
N ASP A 756 -23.78 1.33 -29.17
CA ASP A 756 -22.94 0.54 -30.06
C ASP A 756 -21.66 1.28 -30.49
N ARG A 757 -21.80 2.54 -30.94
CA ARG A 757 -20.64 3.36 -31.34
C ARG A 757 -19.73 3.69 -30.15
N ALA A 758 -20.30 4.03 -28.99
CA ALA A 758 -19.54 4.30 -27.78
C ALA A 758 -18.75 3.07 -27.30
N LEU A 759 -19.36 1.89 -27.34
CA LEU A 759 -18.73 0.65 -26.88
C LEU A 759 -17.61 0.19 -27.83
N HIS A 760 -17.81 0.33 -29.14
CA HIS A 760 -16.75 0.11 -30.12
C HIS A 760 -15.56 1.07 -29.92
N ALA A 761 -15.81 2.35 -29.64
CA ALA A 761 -14.76 3.31 -29.33
C ALA A 761 -13.98 2.98 -28.05
N LEU A 762 -14.58 2.18 -27.14
CA LEU A 762 -13.94 1.68 -25.92
C LEU A 762 -13.25 0.32 -26.10
N ASN A 763 -13.10 -0.15 -27.34
CA ASN A 763 -12.53 -1.46 -27.70
C ASN A 763 -13.30 -2.66 -27.12
N VAL A 764 -14.61 -2.49 -26.85
CA VAL A 764 -15.49 -3.58 -26.41
C VAL A 764 -16.32 -4.06 -27.61
N ASP A 765 -16.02 -5.27 -28.08
CA ASP A 765 -16.69 -5.83 -29.26
C ASP A 765 -18.15 -6.25 -28.97
N GLU A 766 -18.86 -6.69 -30.01
CA GLU A 766 -20.28 -7.06 -29.92
C GLU A 766 -20.56 -8.22 -28.94
N ALA A 767 -19.53 -9.02 -28.63
CA ALA A 767 -19.59 -10.12 -27.68
C ALA A 767 -19.03 -9.75 -26.30
N GLY A 768 -18.62 -8.50 -26.08
CA GLY A 768 -18.06 -8.03 -24.81
C GLY A 768 -16.59 -8.41 -24.56
N LEU A 769 -15.88 -8.95 -25.55
CA LEU A 769 -14.48 -9.40 -25.39
C LEU A 769 -13.52 -8.19 -25.43
N ASP A 770 -12.54 -8.18 -24.52
CA ASP A 770 -11.40 -7.25 -24.60
C ASP A 770 -10.23 -7.85 -25.38
N GLU A 771 -9.14 -7.09 -25.45
CA GLU A 771 -7.92 -7.50 -26.15
C GLU A 771 -7.24 -8.74 -25.54
N MET A 772 -7.34 -8.96 -24.22
CA MET A 772 -6.78 -10.16 -23.59
C MET A 772 -7.63 -11.39 -23.88
N ASP A 773 -8.96 -11.26 -23.82
CA ASP A 773 -9.91 -12.30 -24.22
C ASP A 773 -9.65 -12.74 -25.67
N LYS A 774 -9.51 -11.76 -26.58
CA LYS A 774 -9.17 -12.00 -27.98
C LYS A 774 -7.81 -12.68 -28.11
N ARG A 775 -6.80 -12.24 -27.36
CA ARG A 775 -5.46 -12.85 -27.37
C ARG A 775 -5.49 -14.30 -26.89
N ILE A 776 -6.27 -14.62 -25.86
CA ILE A 776 -6.42 -16.00 -25.36
C ILE A 776 -7.05 -16.89 -26.44
N LEU A 777 -8.16 -16.45 -27.04
CA LEU A 777 -8.86 -17.22 -28.07
C LEU A 777 -8.03 -17.36 -29.35
N LEU A 778 -7.41 -16.27 -29.83
CA LEU A 778 -6.55 -16.30 -31.01
C LEU A 778 -5.29 -17.15 -30.78
N THR A 779 -4.69 -17.10 -29.59
CA THR A 779 -3.56 -17.99 -29.26
C THR A 779 -4.01 -19.46 -29.25
N LEU A 780 -5.21 -19.74 -28.72
CA LEU A 780 -5.78 -21.07 -28.73
C LEU A 780 -6.04 -21.58 -30.16
N ILE A 781 -6.51 -20.71 -31.05
CA ILE A 781 -6.81 -21.02 -32.46
C ILE A 781 -5.52 -21.13 -33.29
N ASP A 782 -4.67 -20.10 -33.30
CA ASP A 782 -3.53 -19.98 -34.21
C ASP A 782 -2.33 -20.82 -33.76
N LYS A 783 -2.02 -20.81 -32.46
CA LYS A 783 -0.82 -21.46 -31.92
C LYS A 783 -1.07 -22.91 -31.54
N PHE A 784 -2.28 -23.23 -31.10
CA PHE A 784 -2.67 -24.57 -30.66
C PHE A 784 -3.68 -25.26 -31.58
N GLY A 785 -3.99 -24.68 -32.75
CA GLY A 785 -4.87 -25.29 -33.76
C GLY A 785 -6.31 -25.48 -33.28
N GLY A 786 -6.76 -24.70 -32.30
CA GLY A 786 -8.04 -24.87 -31.62
C GLY A 786 -8.00 -25.71 -30.35
N GLY A 787 -6.85 -26.27 -29.96
CA GLY A 787 -6.69 -27.15 -28.80
C GLY A 787 -6.80 -28.65 -29.13
N PRO A 788 -6.76 -29.55 -28.12
CA PRO A 788 -6.72 -29.26 -26.68
C PRO A 788 -5.32 -28.83 -26.19
N THR A 789 -5.28 -27.80 -25.32
CA THR A 789 -4.04 -27.36 -24.65
C THR A 789 -4.19 -27.27 -23.13
N GLY A 790 -3.13 -27.61 -22.39
CA GLY A 790 -3.13 -27.51 -20.92
C GLY A 790 -3.13 -26.05 -20.44
N LEU A 791 -3.74 -25.78 -19.28
CA LEU A 791 -3.82 -24.43 -18.68
C LEU A 791 -2.46 -23.74 -18.64
N THR A 792 -1.46 -24.44 -18.10
CA THR A 792 -0.10 -23.92 -17.94
C THR A 792 0.53 -23.55 -19.27
N ASN A 793 0.30 -24.34 -20.33
CA ASN A 793 0.86 -24.07 -21.66
C ASN A 793 0.19 -22.87 -22.34
N LEU A 794 -1.13 -22.73 -22.15
CA LEU A 794 -1.88 -21.58 -22.63
C LEU A 794 -1.46 -20.30 -21.91
N ALA A 795 -1.37 -20.35 -20.58
CA ALA A 795 -0.96 -19.24 -19.72
C ALA A 795 0.44 -18.71 -20.09
N VAL A 796 1.42 -19.61 -20.22
CA VAL A 796 2.78 -19.25 -20.68
C VAL A 796 2.78 -18.65 -22.08
N SER A 797 1.88 -19.08 -22.97
CA SER A 797 1.82 -18.58 -24.34
C SER A 797 1.21 -17.20 -24.48
N VAL A 798 0.29 -16.83 -23.58
CA VAL A 798 -0.33 -15.50 -23.56
C VAL A 798 0.38 -14.54 -22.60
N GLY A 799 1.34 -15.03 -21.81
CA GLY A 799 2.15 -14.23 -20.89
C GLY A 799 1.55 -14.05 -19.50
N GLU A 800 0.71 -14.98 -19.05
CA GLU A 800 -0.06 -14.86 -17.80
C GLU A 800 0.09 -16.06 -16.85
N ASP A 801 -0.37 -15.89 -15.61
CA ASP A 801 -0.43 -16.96 -14.61
C ASP A 801 -1.61 -17.92 -14.88
N ALA A 802 -1.39 -19.20 -14.59
CA ALA A 802 -2.40 -20.25 -14.78
C ALA A 802 -3.67 -19.99 -13.96
N GLY A 803 -3.53 -19.55 -12.71
CA GLY A 803 -4.63 -19.18 -11.84
C GLY A 803 -5.43 -18.01 -12.41
N THR A 804 -4.75 -16.97 -12.90
CA THR A 804 -5.39 -15.79 -13.51
C THR A 804 -6.24 -16.17 -14.73
N LEU A 805 -5.72 -16.97 -15.66
CA LEU A 805 -6.51 -17.46 -16.80
C LEU A 805 -7.74 -18.23 -16.31
N GLU A 806 -7.54 -19.13 -15.37
CA GLU A 806 -8.59 -20.01 -14.89
C GLU A 806 -9.68 -19.25 -14.13
N GLU A 807 -9.33 -18.22 -13.38
CA GLU A 807 -10.19 -17.51 -12.42
C GLU A 807 -10.80 -16.22 -12.98
N VAL A 808 -10.10 -15.52 -13.87
CA VAL A 808 -10.53 -14.20 -14.38
C VAL A 808 -11.14 -14.30 -15.77
N TYR A 809 -10.49 -14.99 -16.70
CA TYR A 809 -10.85 -14.95 -18.13
C TYR A 809 -11.67 -16.15 -18.60
N GLU A 810 -11.23 -17.38 -18.28
CA GLU A 810 -11.90 -18.61 -18.69
C GLU A 810 -13.39 -18.67 -18.29
N PRO A 811 -13.84 -18.21 -17.11
CA PRO A 811 -15.24 -18.31 -16.74
C PRO A 811 -16.18 -17.62 -17.74
N TYR A 812 -15.84 -16.43 -18.21
CA TYR A 812 -16.64 -15.70 -19.18
C TYR A 812 -16.56 -16.33 -20.58
N LEU A 813 -15.36 -16.70 -21.03
CA LEU A 813 -15.15 -17.33 -22.33
C LEU A 813 -15.86 -18.69 -22.45
N ILE A 814 -15.94 -19.44 -21.35
CA ILE A 814 -16.66 -20.72 -21.29
C ILE A 814 -18.17 -20.48 -21.24
N GLN A 815 -18.62 -19.52 -20.45
CA GLN A 815 -20.04 -19.20 -20.33
C GLN A 815 -20.63 -18.71 -21.65
N GLU A 816 -19.91 -17.83 -22.36
CA GLU A 816 -20.29 -17.39 -23.71
C GLU A 816 -19.99 -18.47 -24.77
N GLY A 817 -19.43 -19.61 -24.39
CA GLY A 817 -19.22 -20.73 -25.30
C GLY A 817 -18.21 -20.42 -26.40
N PHE A 818 -17.22 -19.56 -26.15
CA PHE A 818 -16.04 -19.37 -27.00
C PHE A 818 -14.95 -20.41 -26.71
N MET A 819 -14.93 -20.96 -25.50
CA MET A 819 -13.98 -21.96 -25.05
C MET A 819 -14.67 -23.11 -24.32
N GLU A 820 -14.12 -24.32 -24.43
CA GLU A 820 -14.53 -25.48 -23.65
C GLU A 820 -13.37 -26.09 -22.87
N ARG A 821 -13.66 -26.62 -21.68
CA ARG A 821 -12.72 -27.42 -20.89
C ARG A 821 -12.98 -28.91 -21.14
N THR A 822 -11.99 -29.61 -21.69
CA THR A 822 -12.00 -31.06 -21.86
C THR A 822 -11.01 -31.74 -20.91
N ARG A 823 -11.07 -33.06 -20.78
CA ARG A 823 -10.08 -33.84 -20.02
C ARG A 823 -8.65 -33.70 -20.56
N LEU A 824 -8.50 -33.35 -21.84
CA LEU A 824 -7.20 -33.20 -22.52
C LEU A 824 -6.68 -31.76 -22.50
N GLY A 825 -7.53 -30.77 -22.17
CA GLY A 825 -7.16 -29.36 -22.21
C GLY A 825 -8.30 -28.44 -22.67
N ARG A 826 -7.98 -27.16 -22.88
CA ARG A 826 -8.89 -26.12 -23.37
C ARG A 826 -8.99 -26.21 -24.89
N VAL A 827 -10.20 -26.05 -25.42
CA VAL A 827 -10.50 -26.12 -26.85
C VAL A 827 -11.31 -24.89 -27.24
N ALA A 828 -11.00 -24.28 -28.40
CA ALA A 828 -11.78 -23.20 -28.98
C ALA A 828 -13.02 -23.78 -29.66
N THR A 829 -14.19 -23.19 -29.41
CA THR A 829 -15.44 -23.66 -30.01
C THR A 829 -15.65 -23.08 -31.41
N LEU A 830 -16.60 -23.63 -32.17
CA LEU A 830 -17.02 -23.07 -33.47
C LEU A 830 -17.44 -21.59 -33.38
N ARG A 831 -17.96 -21.14 -32.22
CA ARG A 831 -18.35 -19.75 -31.99
C ARG A 831 -17.12 -18.82 -31.97
N ALA A 832 -15.98 -19.27 -31.42
CA ALA A 832 -14.74 -18.50 -31.45
C ALA A 832 -14.21 -18.34 -32.88
N TYR A 833 -14.21 -19.41 -33.68
CA TYR A 833 -13.84 -19.34 -35.10
C TYR A 833 -14.74 -18.38 -35.88
N ALA A 834 -16.07 -18.50 -35.70
CA ALA A 834 -17.04 -17.62 -36.35
C ALA A 834 -16.85 -16.14 -35.96
N HIS A 835 -16.55 -15.85 -34.69
CA HIS A 835 -16.36 -14.49 -34.18
C HIS A 835 -15.16 -13.78 -34.79
N PHE A 836 -14.06 -14.50 -35.03
CA PHE A 836 -12.86 -13.95 -35.68
C PHE A 836 -12.88 -14.10 -37.21
N ASN A 837 -13.98 -14.57 -37.81
CA ASN A 837 -14.09 -14.90 -39.23
C ASN A 837 -12.99 -15.85 -39.72
N LEU A 838 -12.65 -16.86 -38.91
CA LEU A 838 -11.66 -17.90 -39.22
C LEU A 838 -12.35 -19.21 -39.57
N GLU A 839 -11.77 -19.99 -40.50
CA GLU A 839 -12.30 -21.32 -40.82
C GLU A 839 -11.94 -22.32 -39.72
N PRO A 840 -12.93 -23.05 -39.15
CA PRO A 840 -12.63 -24.10 -38.19
C PRO A 840 -11.88 -25.25 -38.88
N PRO A 841 -10.97 -25.95 -38.18
CA PRO A 841 -10.31 -27.12 -38.74
C PRO A 841 -11.37 -28.15 -39.18
N PRO A 842 -11.17 -28.84 -40.32
CA PRO A 842 -12.14 -29.79 -40.83
C PRO A 842 -12.43 -30.83 -39.75
N ARG A 843 -13.71 -31.01 -39.41
CA ARG A 843 -14.14 -32.05 -38.46
C ARG A 843 -13.56 -33.37 -38.93
N THR A 844 -12.56 -33.88 -38.20
CA THR A 844 -12.15 -35.27 -38.31
C THR A 844 -13.35 -36.07 -37.85
N GLY A 845 -14.11 -36.57 -38.82
CA GLY A 845 -15.22 -37.48 -38.56
C GLY A 845 -14.75 -38.59 -37.64
N ASN A 846 -15.61 -38.96 -36.70
CA ASN A 846 -15.44 -40.12 -35.85
C ASN A 846 -14.91 -41.30 -36.68
N LEU A 847 -13.67 -41.71 -36.42
CA LEU A 847 -13.12 -42.99 -36.90
C LEU A 847 -13.83 -44.21 -36.29
N PHE A 848 -14.94 -44.02 -35.56
CA PHE A 848 -15.72 -45.04 -34.87
C PHE A 848 -17.22 -45.04 -35.19
N SER A 849 -17.70 -44.32 -36.21
CA SER A 849 -19.10 -44.44 -36.66
C SER A 849 -19.33 -45.49 -37.76
N SER A 850 -18.35 -46.35 -38.00
CA SER A 850 -18.46 -47.52 -38.87
C SER A 850 -17.86 -48.74 -38.20
N LEU A 851 -18.47 -49.18 -37.10
CA LEU A 851 -18.46 -50.54 -36.58
C LEU A 851 -19.79 -50.81 -35.86
#